data_AF-A0A8E2EEJ2-F1
#
_entry.id   AF-A0A8E2EEJ2-F1
#
_cell.length_a   1.000
_cell.length_b   1.000
_cell.length_c   1.000
_cell.angle_alpha   90.00
_cell.angle_beta   90.00
_cell.angle_gamma   90.00
#
_symmetry.space_group_name_H-M   'P 1'
#
loop_
_entity.id
_entity.type
_entity.pdbx_description
1 polymer ?
#
loop_
_entity_poly.entity_id
_entity_poly.type
_entity_poly.pdbx_seq_one_letter_code
_entity_poly.pdbx_strand_id
1 'polypeptide(L)'
;MVLDPFTALGLAGNVLQIIDFGSKLFSEGSELYKSSIGASSSNVQLEKDTKTLRQLSDKISSALGSTSIPIQELSDDEIALRGTATSCQRTADELLSILLDLRVKGPNRKRQSLLQAFRGVRKKEQIEQLCDRLSEYRGQLTLHLVHILNEYQGAIGAKVDFLIDENQRMQVCRTTQLEYISKDLKQLHRNTEDLKAIFEKRTLDLVSRGLSAVLQTSENLAAEQRILRSLRFDSMGARHSTIAEAHRKTFNWVFCQHEASSEDPEPQLKFKDWLENGSGFYWISGKAGSGKSTLMKYLYDDPRTRNALWLWAGEQNLVLASFFFWSSGTEMQRSQKGLLQSLLFEILRSCPAFIRTICSSRWPKAQSAAGDFVPEPWTLSELSQMFQKVMNEKTPKFCFFIDGLDEYEGDHSEMIQVLKGFLAWPDIKICLSSRPWNIFEDAFGQNIDRKLYLQDLTREDIKLYAQSKFEESDIFQRLKKKDPRYQDLVFEITDKAQGVFLWVFLVVRSLLEGLVNADRIPDLQRRLRQIPGDLERFFQYMLDSVDEIYQEQTVQIFQVSVLVREPLPLLTFWFLDEEDPDFALTMKTRPLDEEEILLRFEEARRRLDGRCKGLLEITKDASVFHFRVDFLHRTVKDWFKTAEMQDLIAKRLDGEFNPHVLVSKAFLAHVKCLPSPVPKRTLLQMVNDIMYHAKQAEESSGVRNAELLKELYRVAQALLPGRPKGDSHQDNRTVLDRQNHDSLDQLRELIGKNEKVVAAQSGFWRWLSWS
;
A
#
# COMPACT_ATOMS: atom_id res chain seq x y z
N MET A 1 27.81 -10.30 10.36
CA MET A 1 26.59 -9.51 10.69
C MET A 1 27.10 -8.18 11.21
N VAL A 2 26.75 -7.05 10.59
CA VAL A 2 27.30 -5.73 10.97
C VAL A 2 26.84 -5.40 12.40
N LEU A 3 27.76 -4.89 13.24
CA LEU A 3 27.48 -4.33 14.58
C LEU A 3 26.18 -3.46 14.59
N ASP A 4 25.56 -3.23 15.75
CA ASP A 4 24.48 -2.24 15.80
C ASP A 4 25.06 -0.81 15.74
N PRO A 5 24.35 0.17 15.16
CA PRO A 5 24.87 1.53 14.94
C PRO A 5 25.33 2.25 16.22
N PHE A 6 24.73 1.94 17.37
CA PHE A 6 25.11 2.55 18.65
C PHE A 6 26.39 1.90 19.20
N THR A 7 26.55 0.60 19.03
CA THR A 7 27.80 -0.09 19.38
C THR A 7 28.95 0.30 18.47
N ALA A 8 28.73 0.51 17.18
CA ALA A 8 29.74 1.05 16.27
C ALA A 8 30.16 2.48 16.62
N LEU A 9 29.21 3.33 17.01
CA LEU A 9 29.49 4.68 17.50
C LEU A 9 30.26 4.67 18.84
N GLY A 10 29.93 3.74 19.74
CA GLY A 10 30.64 3.53 21.00
C GLY A 10 32.06 3.00 20.80
N LEU A 11 32.22 2.05 19.87
CA LEU A 11 33.51 1.51 19.43
C LEU A 11 34.38 2.61 18.83
N ALA A 12 33.81 3.40 17.92
CA ALA A 12 34.43 4.62 17.40
C ALA A 12 34.89 5.52 18.53
N GLY A 13 33.99 5.90 19.44
CA GLY A 13 34.32 6.75 20.59
C GLY A 13 35.51 6.24 21.43
N ASN A 14 35.58 4.94 21.68
CA ASN A 14 36.68 4.34 22.45
C ASN A 14 38.00 4.30 21.66
N VAL A 15 37.98 3.89 20.39
CA VAL A 15 39.15 3.90 19.49
C VAL A 15 39.73 5.32 19.39
N LEU A 16 38.85 6.32 19.31
CA LEU A 16 39.25 7.72 19.21
C LEU A 16 39.89 8.27 20.48
N GLN A 17 39.40 7.85 21.66
CA GLN A 17 40.05 8.20 22.92
C GLN A 17 41.46 7.59 23.00
N ILE A 18 41.65 6.36 22.53
CA ILE A 18 43.00 5.73 22.46
C ILE A 18 43.93 6.56 21.59
N ILE A 19 43.45 7.03 20.44
CA ILE A 19 44.27 7.81 19.51
C ILE A 19 44.63 9.20 20.09
N ASP A 20 43.69 9.89 20.75
CA ASP A 20 43.95 11.19 21.42
C ASP A 20 44.95 11.04 22.57
N PHE A 21 44.78 10.03 23.42
CA PHE A 21 45.69 9.77 24.52
C PHE A 21 47.06 9.28 24.04
N GLY A 22 47.13 8.44 23.00
CA GLY A 22 48.39 8.03 22.38
C GLY A 22 49.18 9.21 21.80
N SER A 23 48.47 10.22 21.26
CA SER A 23 49.09 11.45 20.74
C SER A 23 49.63 12.34 21.86
N LYS A 24 48.91 12.46 22.99
CA LYS A 24 49.40 13.14 24.21
C LYS A 24 50.63 12.44 24.77
N LEU A 25 50.58 11.12 24.88
CA LEU A 25 51.68 10.27 25.36
C LEU A 25 52.96 10.49 24.53
N PHE A 26 52.83 10.57 23.20
CA PHE A 26 53.95 10.87 22.31
C PHE A 26 54.48 12.29 22.51
N SER A 27 53.60 13.30 22.60
CA SER A 27 54.01 14.69 22.83
C SER A 27 54.72 14.89 24.18
N GLU A 28 54.23 14.26 25.24
CA GLU A 28 54.82 14.33 26.58
C GLU A 28 56.11 13.51 26.68
N GLY A 29 56.18 12.35 26.00
CA GLY A 29 57.41 11.58 25.82
C GLY A 29 58.49 12.38 25.08
N SER A 30 58.09 13.19 24.09
CA SER A 30 58.96 14.12 23.35
C SER A 30 59.33 15.39 24.14
N GLU A 31 58.48 15.87 25.05
CA GLU A 31 58.81 17.00 25.95
C GLU A 31 59.74 16.59 27.11
N LEU A 32 59.58 15.36 27.63
CA LEU A 32 60.55 14.70 28.52
C LEU A 32 61.96 14.66 27.90
N TYR A 33 62.04 14.61 26.57
CA TYR A 33 63.29 14.60 25.81
C TYR A 33 63.97 15.98 25.74
N LYS A 34 63.21 17.09 25.81
CA LYS A 34 63.77 18.46 25.71
C LYS A 34 64.14 19.10 27.06
N SER A 35 63.61 18.61 28.18
CA SER A 35 63.84 19.20 29.51
C SER A 35 64.77 18.34 30.39
N SER A 36 66.05 18.65 30.42
CA SER A 36 67.06 17.90 31.18
C SER A 36 66.98 18.04 32.72
N ILE A 37 65.93 18.65 33.30
CA ILE A 37 65.84 18.96 34.75
C ILE A 37 64.46 18.60 35.38
N GLY A 38 63.49 17.99 34.66
CA GLY A 38 62.10 17.81 35.13
C GLY A 38 61.58 16.38 35.42
N ALA A 39 62.44 15.36 35.48
CA ALA A 39 62.07 13.94 35.30
C ALA A 39 61.04 13.30 36.28
N SER A 40 60.64 13.95 37.38
CA SER A 40 59.73 13.33 38.35
C SER A 40 58.24 13.57 38.08
N SER A 41 57.85 14.74 37.55
CA SER A 41 56.44 15.08 37.34
C SER A 41 55.92 14.54 36.00
N SER A 42 56.74 14.61 34.95
CA SER A 42 56.36 14.10 33.62
C SER A 42 56.28 12.58 33.56
N ASN A 43 57.10 11.83 34.32
CA ASN A 43 56.96 10.37 34.43
C ASN A 43 55.64 9.94 35.10
N VAL A 44 55.11 10.75 36.03
CA VAL A 44 53.82 10.49 36.69
C VAL A 44 52.65 10.74 35.72
N GLN A 45 52.77 11.77 34.88
CA GLN A 45 51.78 12.08 33.86
C GLN A 45 51.77 11.01 32.74
N LEU A 46 52.95 10.59 32.27
CA LEU A 46 53.09 9.49 31.31
C LEU A 46 52.55 8.14 31.85
N GLU A 47 52.74 7.86 33.16
CA GLU A 47 52.15 6.67 33.83
C GLU A 47 50.62 6.74 33.84
N LYS A 48 50.04 7.91 34.11
CA LYS A 48 48.59 8.13 34.13
C LYS A 48 47.98 7.98 32.74
N ASP A 49 48.66 8.50 31.73
CA ASP A 49 48.20 8.47 30.35
C ASP A 49 48.32 7.05 29.76
N THR A 50 49.39 6.32 30.07
CA THR A 50 49.52 4.90 29.69
C THR A 50 48.44 4.01 30.35
N LYS A 51 48.06 4.28 31.62
CA LYS A 51 46.94 3.56 32.27
C LYS A 51 45.60 3.83 31.58
N THR A 52 45.39 5.07 31.16
CA THR A 52 44.15 5.47 30.46
C THR A 52 44.07 4.78 29.09
N LEU A 53 45.19 4.75 28.35
CA LEU A 53 45.29 4.02 27.08
C LEU A 53 44.93 2.53 27.24
N ARG A 54 45.48 1.86 28.26
CA ARG A 54 45.18 0.46 28.57
C ARG A 54 43.69 0.21 28.86
N GLN A 55 43.08 1.07 29.67
CA GLN A 55 41.65 0.95 30.02
C GLN A 55 40.73 1.10 28.80
N LEU A 56 41.10 1.96 27.86
CA LEU A 56 40.33 2.17 26.63
C LEU A 56 40.51 1.01 25.66
N SER A 57 41.71 0.44 25.55
CA SER A 57 41.95 -0.79 24.77
C SER A 57 41.12 -1.97 25.29
N ASP A 58 40.99 -2.11 26.61
CA ASP A 58 40.12 -3.10 27.24
C ASP A 58 38.64 -2.88 26.91
N LYS A 59 38.18 -1.63 26.85
CA LYS A 59 36.78 -1.31 26.47
C LYS A 59 36.47 -1.70 25.03
N ILE A 60 37.42 -1.57 24.10
CA ILE A 60 37.23 -2.00 22.70
C ILE A 60 37.20 -3.53 22.62
N SER A 61 38.16 -4.19 23.27
CA SER A 61 38.23 -5.65 23.30
C SER A 61 37.00 -6.29 23.95
N SER A 62 36.41 -5.63 24.95
CA SER A 62 35.17 -6.07 25.60
C SER A 62 33.93 -5.75 24.77
N ALA A 63 33.83 -4.57 24.15
CA ALA A 63 32.70 -4.23 23.26
C ALA A 63 32.58 -5.20 22.06
N LEU A 64 33.72 -5.64 21.52
CA LEU A 64 33.79 -6.66 20.45
C LEU A 64 33.70 -8.11 20.97
N GLY A 65 33.64 -8.31 22.29
CA GLY A 65 33.56 -9.63 22.93
C GLY A 65 32.25 -9.90 23.68
N SER A 66 31.45 -8.86 23.98
CA SER A 66 30.18 -8.96 24.72
C SER A 66 28.96 -9.24 23.86
N THR A 67 29.07 -9.16 22.53
CA THR A 67 28.03 -9.64 21.62
C THR A 67 28.02 -11.17 21.65
N SER A 68 26.86 -11.76 21.91
CA SER A 68 26.57 -13.21 21.96
C SER A 68 26.75 -13.93 20.61
N ILE A 69 27.76 -13.55 19.83
CA ILE A 69 27.97 -13.91 18.44
C ILE A 69 29.29 -14.70 18.36
N PRO A 70 29.31 -15.92 17.79
CA PRO A 70 30.55 -16.68 17.58
C PRO A 70 31.55 -15.90 16.73
N ILE A 71 32.85 -16.10 16.97
CA ILE A 71 33.98 -15.43 16.28
C ILE A 71 33.92 -15.56 14.75
N GLN A 72 33.16 -16.53 14.23
CA GLN A 72 32.96 -16.79 12.79
C GLN A 72 32.01 -15.81 12.07
N GLU A 73 31.38 -14.84 12.76
CA GLU A 73 30.45 -13.87 12.13
C GLU A 73 30.90 -12.39 12.20
N LEU A 74 32.08 -12.12 12.76
CA LEU A 74 32.71 -10.79 12.79
C LEU A 74 33.34 -10.45 11.42
N SER A 75 33.32 -9.18 11.03
CA SER A 75 34.00 -8.74 9.80
C SER A 75 35.53 -8.83 9.95
N ASP A 76 36.25 -8.96 8.83
CA ASP A 76 37.72 -9.00 8.83
C ASP A 76 38.33 -7.75 9.50
N ASP A 77 37.67 -6.60 9.37
CA ASP A 77 38.06 -5.35 10.03
C ASP A 77 37.75 -5.31 11.52
N GLU A 78 36.65 -5.91 11.98
CA GLU A 78 36.35 -6.05 13.41
C GLU A 78 37.37 -6.96 14.11
N ILE A 79 37.78 -8.04 13.43
CA ILE A 79 38.85 -8.94 13.88
C ILE A 79 40.18 -8.19 13.93
N ALA A 80 40.51 -7.44 12.88
CA ALA A 80 41.73 -6.64 12.81
C ALA A 80 41.77 -5.55 13.91
N LEU A 81 40.66 -4.82 14.12
CA LEU A 81 40.55 -3.79 15.15
C LEU A 81 40.73 -4.38 16.57
N ARG A 82 40.15 -5.55 16.84
CA ARG A 82 40.35 -6.28 18.10
C ARG A 82 41.82 -6.71 18.28
N GLY A 83 42.44 -7.19 17.21
CA GLY A 83 43.86 -7.55 17.18
C GLY A 83 44.78 -6.36 17.49
N THR A 84 44.52 -5.21 16.87
CA THR A 84 45.29 -3.98 17.09
C THR A 84 45.05 -3.40 18.48
N ALA A 85 43.82 -3.43 19.00
CA ALA A 85 43.51 -3.01 20.38
C ALA A 85 44.24 -3.89 21.42
N THR A 86 44.27 -5.20 21.22
CA THR A 86 45.00 -6.15 22.08
C THR A 86 46.52 -5.89 22.02
N SER A 87 47.05 -5.58 20.85
CA SER A 87 48.47 -5.23 20.68
C SER A 87 48.82 -3.90 21.36
N CYS A 88 47.95 -2.89 21.25
CA CYS A 88 48.06 -1.62 21.96
C CYS A 88 48.07 -1.82 23.49
N GLN A 89 47.23 -2.72 24.01
CA GLN A 89 47.19 -3.07 25.42
C GLN A 89 48.51 -3.68 25.91
N ARG A 90 49.07 -4.66 25.17
CA ARG A 90 50.35 -5.28 25.53
C ARG A 90 51.49 -4.27 25.55
N THR A 91 51.57 -3.40 24.54
CA THR A 91 52.59 -2.35 24.47
C THR A 91 52.42 -1.29 25.56
N ALA A 92 51.18 -0.97 25.96
CA ALA A 92 50.92 -0.12 27.12
C ALA A 92 51.34 -0.77 28.45
N ASP A 93 51.13 -2.08 28.62
CA ASP A 93 51.60 -2.84 29.78
C ASP A 93 53.14 -2.89 29.86
N GLU A 94 53.81 -3.08 28.72
CA GLU A 94 55.28 -3.01 28.62
C GLU A 94 55.79 -1.62 29.01
N LEU A 95 55.18 -0.54 28.49
CA LEU A 95 55.55 0.83 28.83
C LEU A 95 55.31 1.14 30.33
N LEU A 96 54.20 0.68 30.91
CA LEU A 96 53.93 0.80 32.35
C LEU A 96 54.97 0.09 33.20
N SER A 97 55.40 -1.11 32.79
CA SER A 97 56.43 -1.85 33.52
C SER A 97 57.78 -1.12 33.53
N ILE A 98 58.16 -0.50 32.40
CA ILE A 98 59.39 0.30 32.27
C ILE A 98 59.30 1.58 33.12
N LEU A 99 58.15 2.25 33.16
CA LEU A 99 57.92 3.45 33.98
C LEU A 99 57.91 3.14 35.48
N LEU A 100 57.36 2.01 35.89
CA LEU A 100 57.39 1.54 37.29
C LEU A 100 58.80 1.17 37.74
N ASP A 101 59.61 0.57 36.87
CA ASP A 101 61.03 0.30 37.14
C ASP A 101 61.88 1.58 37.29
N LEU A 102 61.48 2.66 36.62
CA LEU A 102 62.14 3.97 36.71
C LEU A 102 61.72 4.74 37.98
N ARG A 103 60.73 4.25 38.73
CA ARG A 103 60.21 4.87 39.95
C ARG A 103 61.07 4.49 41.16
N VAL A 104 61.96 5.41 41.56
CA VAL A 104 62.80 5.22 42.76
C VAL A 104 61.97 5.23 44.04
N LYS A 105 61.96 4.12 44.77
CA LYS A 105 61.51 4.06 46.17
C LYS A 105 62.74 4.07 47.10
N GLY A 106 62.91 5.12 47.90
CA GLY A 106 63.71 5.07 49.13
C GLY A 106 64.87 6.07 49.30
N PRO A 107 65.34 6.30 50.55
CA PRO A 107 66.18 7.43 50.94
C PRO A 107 67.68 7.11 50.88
N ASN A 108 68.26 6.88 49.70
CA ASN A 108 69.73 6.80 49.58
C ASN A 108 70.23 7.34 48.22
N ARG A 109 70.40 8.67 48.17
CA ARG A 109 70.47 9.48 46.95
C ARG A 109 71.85 9.60 46.27
N LYS A 110 72.94 9.00 46.79
CA LYS A 110 74.31 9.41 46.35
C LYS A 110 75.20 8.36 45.67
N ARG A 111 74.82 7.08 45.57
CA ARG A 111 75.65 6.05 44.86
C ARG A 111 74.97 5.29 43.72
N GLN A 112 73.72 5.64 43.36
CA GLN A 112 73.01 5.02 42.24
C GLN A 112 72.77 5.95 41.03
N SER A 113 73.18 7.22 41.08
CA SER A 113 72.87 8.22 40.04
C SER A 113 73.61 8.00 38.71
N LEU A 114 74.85 7.49 38.72
CA LEU A 114 75.62 7.20 37.50
C LEU A 114 75.15 5.94 36.76
N LEU A 115 74.79 4.89 37.51
CA LEU A 115 74.15 3.69 36.95
C LEU A 115 72.72 3.96 36.47
N GLN A 116 72.01 4.90 37.08
CA GLN A 116 70.70 5.36 36.61
C GLN A 116 70.77 6.26 35.37
N ALA A 117 71.80 7.08 35.20
CA ALA A 117 71.99 7.84 33.97
C ALA A 117 72.22 6.91 32.77
N PHE A 118 73.03 5.85 32.94
CA PHE A 118 73.28 4.85 31.88
C PHE A 118 72.07 3.94 31.61
N ARG A 119 71.35 3.52 32.66
CA ARG A 119 70.06 2.79 32.51
C ARG A 119 68.96 3.67 31.91
N GLY A 120 68.96 4.96 32.22
CA GLY A 120 68.04 5.95 31.68
C GLY A 120 68.23 6.15 30.18
N VAL A 121 69.47 6.19 29.69
CA VAL A 121 69.77 6.29 28.24
C VAL A 121 69.37 5.03 27.47
N ARG A 122 69.59 3.83 28.01
CA ARG A 122 69.16 2.58 27.35
C ARG A 122 67.64 2.35 27.41
N LYS A 123 66.99 2.71 28.53
CA LYS A 123 65.53 2.67 28.64
C LYS A 123 64.86 3.80 27.85
N LYS A 124 65.57 4.89 27.52
CA LYS A 124 65.10 5.97 26.64
C LYS A 124 64.84 5.46 25.21
N GLU A 125 65.79 4.74 24.62
CA GLU A 125 65.64 4.14 23.28
C GLU A 125 64.47 3.13 23.24
N GLN A 126 64.27 2.37 24.33
CA GLN A 126 63.12 1.46 24.47
C GLN A 126 61.78 2.19 24.59
N ILE A 127 61.71 3.30 25.35
CA ILE A 127 60.49 4.11 25.46
C ILE A 127 60.14 4.75 24.12
N GLU A 128 61.13 5.24 23.38
CA GLU A 128 60.96 5.82 22.05
C GLU A 128 60.43 4.79 21.05
N GLN A 129 61.01 3.59 21.01
CA GLN A 129 60.51 2.47 20.19
C GLN A 129 59.08 2.04 20.55
N LEU A 130 58.72 2.02 21.84
CA LEU A 130 57.35 1.70 22.27
C LEU A 130 56.37 2.81 21.89
N CYS A 131 56.78 4.08 21.95
CA CYS A 131 55.97 5.22 21.50
C CYS A 131 55.77 5.21 19.97
N ASP A 132 56.79 4.85 19.19
CA ASP A 132 56.69 4.70 17.73
C ASP A 132 55.74 3.57 17.34
N ARG A 133 55.83 2.42 18.03
CA ARG A 133 54.87 1.30 17.85
C ARG A 133 53.44 1.70 18.19
N LEU A 134 53.23 2.48 19.26
CA LEU A 134 51.91 3.03 19.59
C LEU A 134 51.39 3.99 18.51
N SER A 135 52.27 4.75 17.86
CA SER A 135 51.94 5.62 16.72
C SER A 135 51.58 4.84 15.45
N GLU A 136 52.18 3.67 15.24
CA GLU A 136 51.82 2.76 14.15
C GLU A 136 50.45 2.10 14.39
N TYR A 137 50.20 1.61 15.61
CA TYR A 137 48.89 1.08 15.99
C TYR A 137 47.79 2.13 15.90
N ARG A 138 48.11 3.41 16.19
CA ARG A 138 47.22 4.55 15.97
C ARG A 138 46.79 4.67 14.50
N GLY A 139 47.74 4.57 13.56
CA GLY A 139 47.44 4.61 12.13
C GLY A 139 46.51 3.48 11.70
N GLN A 140 46.78 2.26 12.17
CA GLN A 140 45.94 1.09 11.89
C GLN A 140 44.53 1.22 12.47
N LEU A 141 44.40 1.64 13.74
CA LEU A 141 43.10 1.86 14.39
C LEU A 141 42.28 2.95 13.68
N THR A 142 42.93 4.01 13.21
CA THR A 142 42.26 5.09 12.45
C THR A 142 41.74 4.56 11.11
N LEU A 143 42.54 3.76 10.40
CA LEU A 143 42.15 3.19 9.11
C LEU A 143 40.96 2.23 9.24
N HIS A 144 41.01 1.29 10.19
CA HIS A 144 39.90 0.37 10.43
C HIS A 144 38.64 1.10 10.90
N LEU A 145 38.78 2.13 11.74
CA LEU A 145 37.65 2.94 12.15
C LEU A 145 37.00 3.69 10.98
N VAL A 146 37.80 4.31 10.11
CA VAL A 146 37.28 4.98 8.90
C VAL A 146 36.61 3.98 7.98
N HIS A 147 37.14 2.77 7.84
CA HIS A 147 36.52 1.71 7.05
C HIS A 147 35.15 1.30 7.61
N ILE A 148 35.07 1.02 8.92
CA ILE A 148 33.82 0.72 9.62
C ILE A 148 32.83 1.88 9.42
N LEU A 149 33.22 3.13 9.67
CA LEU A 149 32.35 4.29 9.49
C LEU A 149 31.85 4.43 8.05
N ASN A 150 32.69 4.15 7.04
CA ASN A 150 32.28 4.19 5.63
C ASN A 150 31.30 3.07 5.29
N GLU A 151 31.50 1.85 5.79
CA GLU A 151 30.56 0.74 5.61
C GLU A 151 29.19 1.08 6.22
N TYR A 152 29.18 1.64 7.44
CA TYR A 152 27.95 2.13 8.08
C TYR A 152 27.28 3.26 7.32
N GLN A 153 28.05 4.22 6.84
CA GLN A 153 27.52 5.30 6.00
C GLN A 153 26.88 4.74 4.73
N GLY A 154 27.47 3.71 4.12
CA GLY A 154 26.89 2.98 2.99
C GLY A 154 25.56 2.32 3.35
N ALA A 155 25.50 1.61 4.48
CA ALA A 155 24.28 0.96 4.95
C ALA A 155 23.16 1.96 5.30
N ILE A 156 23.50 3.06 5.98
CA ILE A 156 22.56 4.15 6.29
C ILE A 156 22.12 4.86 5.01
N GLY A 157 23.04 5.08 4.06
CA GLY A 157 22.76 5.64 2.74
C GLY A 157 21.71 4.81 2.01
N ALA A 158 21.93 3.50 1.87
CA ALA A 158 20.97 2.58 1.27
C ALA A 158 19.61 2.59 2.00
N LYS A 159 19.62 2.70 3.34
CA LYS A 159 18.40 2.81 4.13
C LYS A 159 17.66 4.12 3.85
N VAL A 160 18.36 5.25 3.78
CA VAL A 160 17.78 6.56 3.46
C VAL A 160 17.25 6.60 2.03
N ASP A 161 17.95 6.01 1.07
CA ASP A 161 17.49 5.88 -0.31
C ASP A 161 16.20 5.07 -0.39
N PHE A 162 16.10 3.96 0.36
CA PHE A 162 14.85 3.22 0.50
C PHE A 162 13.73 4.07 1.12
N LEU A 163 14.02 4.87 2.15
CA LEU A 163 13.04 5.79 2.73
C LEU A 163 12.61 6.87 1.72
N ILE A 164 13.50 7.33 0.84
CA ILE A 164 13.19 8.29 -0.24
C ILE A 164 12.23 7.67 -1.25
N ASP A 165 12.54 6.48 -1.76
CA ASP A 165 11.69 5.78 -2.71
C ASP A 165 10.30 5.48 -2.11
N GLU A 166 10.23 4.97 -0.88
CA GLU A 166 8.97 4.73 -0.19
C GLU A 166 8.18 6.01 0.09
N ASN A 167 8.86 7.11 0.44
CA ASN A 167 8.20 8.40 0.60
C ASN A 167 7.58 8.86 -0.73
N GLN A 168 8.32 8.79 -1.83
CA GLN A 168 7.82 9.17 -3.16
C GLN A 168 6.63 8.29 -3.57
N ARG A 169 6.69 6.97 -3.35
CA ARG A 169 5.61 6.03 -3.65
C ARG A 169 4.32 6.32 -2.89
N MET A 170 4.42 6.71 -1.62
CA MET A 170 3.27 7.06 -0.78
C MET A 170 2.89 8.56 -0.89
N GLN A 171 3.71 9.38 -1.55
CA GLN A 171 3.59 10.83 -1.65
C GLN A 171 3.47 11.50 -0.27
N VAL A 172 4.36 11.15 0.66
CA VAL A 172 4.36 11.73 2.01
C VAL A 172 4.98 13.13 1.98
N CYS A 173 4.44 14.08 2.73
CA CYS A 173 4.97 15.46 2.81
C CYS A 173 6.24 15.55 3.68
N ARG A 174 7.29 14.79 3.30
CA ARG A 174 8.60 14.70 3.97
C ARG A 174 9.79 14.96 3.02
N THR A 175 9.57 15.32 1.76
CA THR A 175 10.62 15.47 0.73
C THR A 175 11.76 16.37 1.19
N THR A 176 11.47 17.57 1.72
CA THR A 176 12.49 18.53 2.17
C THR A 176 13.33 17.97 3.33
N GLN A 177 12.73 17.25 4.28
CA GLN A 177 13.49 16.64 5.37
C GLN A 177 14.40 15.51 4.89
N LEU A 178 13.95 14.72 3.92
CA LEU A 178 14.81 13.70 3.31
C LEU A 178 15.96 14.30 2.52
N GLU A 179 15.75 15.43 1.83
CA GLU A 179 16.81 16.19 1.18
C GLU A 179 17.84 16.70 2.20
N TYR A 180 17.40 17.20 3.36
CA TYR A 180 18.30 17.57 4.45
C TYR A 180 19.10 16.37 4.97
N ILE A 181 18.48 15.21 5.18
CA ILE A 181 19.20 14.00 5.63
C ILE A 181 20.21 13.55 4.57
N SER A 182 19.85 13.56 3.29
CA SER A 182 20.76 13.24 2.19
C SER A 182 21.96 14.20 2.14
N LYS A 183 21.72 15.50 2.39
CA LYS A 183 22.77 16.51 2.51
C LYS A 183 23.65 16.28 3.73
N ASP A 184 23.06 15.97 4.88
CA ASP A 184 23.78 15.68 6.13
C ASP A 184 24.64 14.43 5.98
N LEU A 185 24.14 13.39 5.31
CA LEU A 185 24.92 12.19 4.95
C LEU A 185 26.12 12.52 4.05
N LYS A 186 25.93 13.36 3.02
CA LYS A 186 27.03 13.82 2.15
C LYS A 186 28.07 14.63 2.93
N GLN A 187 27.63 15.49 3.85
CA GLN A 187 28.55 16.25 4.70
C GLN A 187 29.30 15.33 5.67
N LEU A 188 28.61 14.34 6.24
CA LEU A 188 29.18 13.33 7.12
C LEU A 188 30.26 12.51 6.39
N HIS A 189 30.02 12.15 5.13
CA HIS A 189 31.01 11.46 4.30
C HIS A 189 32.28 12.29 4.11
N ARG A 190 32.15 13.57 3.76
CA ARG A 190 33.29 14.51 3.64
C ARG A 190 34.05 14.64 4.95
N ASN A 191 33.34 14.79 6.07
CA ASN A 191 33.98 14.89 7.39
C ASN A 191 34.75 13.60 7.74
N THR A 192 34.27 12.43 7.30
CA THR A 192 35.00 11.15 7.46
C THR A 192 36.22 11.04 6.56
N GLU A 193 36.17 11.59 5.34
CA GLU A 193 37.35 11.70 4.48
C GLU A 193 38.39 12.65 5.08
N ASP A 194 37.96 13.79 5.64
CA ASP A 194 38.85 14.73 6.33
C ASP A 194 39.53 14.07 7.54
N LEU A 195 38.84 13.20 8.28
CA LEU A 195 39.43 12.41 9.37
C LEU A 195 40.56 11.48 8.90
N LYS A 196 40.47 10.97 7.68
CA LYS A 196 41.51 10.13 7.07
C LYS A 196 42.75 10.96 6.73
N ALA A 197 42.57 12.23 6.37
CA ALA A 197 43.65 13.14 5.99
C ALA A 197 44.32 13.84 7.18
N ILE A 198 43.52 14.30 8.14
CA ILE A 198 43.96 15.06 9.32
C ILE A 198 43.17 14.57 10.54
N PHE A 199 43.84 13.88 11.46
CA PHE A 199 43.20 13.43 12.69
C PHE A 199 43.05 14.59 13.68
N GLU A 200 41.87 15.23 13.70
CA GLU A 200 41.51 16.29 14.64
C GLU A 200 40.28 15.92 15.49
N LYS A 201 40.38 16.17 16.81
CA LYS A 201 39.28 15.95 17.77
C LYS A 201 37.97 16.63 17.37
N ARG A 202 38.06 17.83 16.79
CA ARG A 202 36.89 18.60 16.36
C ARG A 202 36.11 17.91 15.23
N THR A 203 36.81 17.32 14.27
CA THR A 203 36.21 16.61 13.13
C THR A 203 35.48 15.34 13.60
N LEU A 204 35.99 14.69 14.64
CA LEU A 204 35.36 13.52 15.26
C LEU A 204 34.04 13.83 15.95
N ASP A 205 34.02 14.89 16.76
CA ASP A 205 32.80 15.33 17.43
C ASP A 205 31.71 15.72 16.41
N LEU A 206 32.12 16.18 15.21
CA LEU A 206 31.20 16.49 14.11
C LEU A 206 30.66 15.21 13.44
N VAL A 207 31.51 14.21 13.18
CA VAL A 207 31.07 12.93 12.60
C VAL A 207 30.15 12.17 13.56
N SER A 208 30.48 12.08 14.85
CA SER A 208 29.65 11.38 15.83
C SER A 208 28.27 12.05 15.98
N ARG A 209 28.22 13.37 16.14
CA ARG A 209 26.95 14.12 16.23
C ARG A 209 26.12 14.02 14.95
N GLY A 210 26.77 14.13 13.79
CA GLY A 210 26.10 13.97 12.50
C GLY A 210 25.48 12.57 12.34
N LEU A 211 26.22 11.51 12.73
CA LEU A 211 25.75 10.13 12.60
C LEU A 211 24.54 9.87 13.51
N SER A 212 24.61 10.29 14.77
CA SER A 212 23.47 10.16 15.69
C SER A 212 22.24 10.93 15.20
N ALA A 213 22.42 12.14 14.67
CA ALA A 213 21.32 12.94 14.13
C ALA A 213 20.67 12.28 12.91
N VAL A 214 21.47 11.79 11.97
CA VAL A 214 20.97 11.07 10.78
C VAL A 214 20.23 9.80 11.18
N LEU A 215 20.82 8.97 12.05
CA LEU A 215 20.21 7.71 12.51
C LEU A 215 18.86 7.92 13.21
N GLN A 216 18.80 8.88 14.14
CA GLN A 216 17.57 9.18 14.87
C GLN A 216 16.48 9.70 13.93
N THR A 217 16.85 10.55 12.97
CA THR A 217 15.89 11.09 12.00
C THR A 217 15.42 10.01 11.04
N SER A 218 16.33 9.16 10.53
CA SER A 218 15.97 8.04 9.64
C SER A 218 15.06 7.03 10.32
N GLU A 219 15.27 6.72 11.61
CA GLU A 219 14.39 5.80 12.34
C GLU A 219 13.00 6.39 12.59
N ASN A 220 12.91 7.68 12.89
CA ASN A 220 11.63 8.35 13.03
C ASN A 220 10.85 8.33 11.71
N LEU A 221 11.51 8.62 10.59
CA LEU A 221 10.89 8.54 9.25
C LEU A 221 10.50 7.11 8.89
N ALA A 222 11.32 6.11 9.24
CA ALA A 222 10.98 4.72 9.06
C ALA A 222 9.72 4.33 9.86
N ALA A 223 9.61 4.78 11.12
CA ALA A 223 8.43 4.56 11.95
C ALA A 223 7.17 5.21 11.38
N GLU A 224 7.26 6.46 10.89
CA GLU A 224 6.18 7.15 10.18
C GLU A 224 5.70 6.34 8.98
N GLN A 225 6.62 5.88 8.13
CA GLN A 225 6.30 5.08 6.96
C GLN A 225 5.74 3.70 7.30
N ARG A 226 6.17 3.07 8.40
CA ARG A 226 5.58 1.79 8.87
C ARG A 226 4.11 1.99 9.29
N ILE A 227 3.80 3.09 9.99
CA ILE A 227 2.42 3.42 10.37
C ILE A 227 1.57 3.73 9.15
N LEU A 228 2.06 4.55 8.21
CA LEU A 228 1.35 4.85 6.96
C LEU A 228 1.08 3.58 6.14
N ARG A 229 2.08 2.70 6.00
CA ARG A 229 1.91 1.40 5.34
C ARG A 229 0.86 0.53 6.02
N SER A 230 0.73 0.59 7.34
CA SER A 230 -0.30 -0.17 8.06
C SER A 230 -1.73 0.31 7.80
N LEU A 231 -1.91 1.57 7.40
CA LEU A 231 -3.22 2.11 7.03
C LEU A 231 -3.61 1.78 5.59
N ARG A 232 -2.61 1.61 4.72
CA ARG A 232 -2.80 1.32 3.29
C ARG A 232 -3.31 -0.10 3.08
N PHE A 233 -4.25 -0.25 2.16
CA PHE A 233 -4.71 -1.54 1.63
C PHE A 233 -4.66 -1.50 0.10
N ASP A 234 -4.51 -2.67 -0.54
CA ASP A 234 -4.17 -2.76 -1.96
C ASP A 234 -5.17 -2.05 -2.89
N SER A 235 -6.47 -2.11 -2.56
CA SER A 235 -7.54 -1.53 -3.37
C SER A 235 -7.86 -0.05 -3.08
N MET A 236 -7.08 0.64 -2.24
CA MET A 236 -7.36 2.02 -1.77
C MET A 236 -7.49 3.04 -2.91
N GLY A 237 -6.64 2.94 -3.94
CA GLY A 237 -6.68 3.81 -5.12
C GLY A 237 -7.35 3.22 -6.36
N ALA A 238 -7.85 1.97 -6.28
CA ALA A 238 -8.32 1.23 -7.45
C ALA A 238 -9.62 1.80 -8.04
N ARG A 239 -10.56 2.23 -7.19
CA ARG A 239 -11.85 2.77 -7.67
C ARG A 239 -11.68 4.10 -8.40
N HIS A 240 -10.94 5.05 -7.83
CA HIS A 240 -10.67 6.34 -8.49
C HIS A 240 -10.00 6.15 -9.87
N SER A 241 -9.03 5.23 -9.95
CA SER A 241 -8.33 4.90 -11.21
C SER A 241 -9.25 4.28 -12.29
N THR A 242 -10.28 3.53 -11.90
CA THR A 242 -11.19 2.82 -12.83
C THR A 242 -12.37 3.66 -13.28
N ILE A 243 -12.73 4.72 -12.54
CA ILE A 243 -13.76 5.67 -12.97
C ILE A 243 -13.28 6.38 -14.25
N ALA A 244 -14.11 6.34 -15.29
CA ALA A 244 -13.83 6.98 -16.57
C ALA A 244 -13.59 8.49 -16.39
N GLU A 245 -12.65 9.04 -17.16
CA GLU A 245 -12.45 10.48 -17.23
C GLU A 245 -13.67 11.18 -17.81
N ALA A 246 -14.00 12.35 -17.25
CA ALA A 246 -15.04 13.19 -17.83
C ALA A 246 -14.68 13.57 -19.27
N HIS A 247 -15.69 13.62 -20.14
CA HIS A 247 -15.46 14.08 -21.50
C HIS A 247 -14.96 15.54 -21.46
N ARG A 248 -13.91 15.86 -22.23
CA ARG A 248 -13.21 17.17 -22.19
C ARG A 248 -14.08 18.42 -22.33
N LYS A 249 -15.33 18.28 -22.80
CA LYS A 249 -16.29 19.39 -23.00
C LYS A 249 -17.41 19.43 -21.94
N THR A 250 -17.48 18.50 -21.00
CA THR A 250 -18.58 18.39 -20.02
C THR A 250 -18.20 18.94 -18.65
N PHE A 251 -19.18 19.15 -17.77
CA PHE A 251 -19.05 19.59 -16.37
C PHE A 251 -18.42 20.96 -16.10
N ASN A 252 -17.96 21.68 -17.12
CA ASN A 252 -17.38 23.01 -16.95
C ASN A 252 -18.33 24.00 -16.25
N TRP A 253 -19.64 23.82 -16.45
CA TRP A 253 -20.71 24.61 -15.83
C TRP A 253 -20.64 24.65 -14.30
N VAL A 254 -20.08 23.63 -13.63
CA VAL A 254 -20.05 23.55 -12.15
C VAL A 254 -19.20 24.66 -11.51
N PHE A 255 -18.27 25.25 -12.27
CA PHE A 255 -17.44 26.37 -11.84
C PHE A 255 -17.86 27.73 -12.44
N CYS A 256 -18.84 27.73 -13.35
CA CYS A 256 -19.34 28.94 -13.99
C CYS A 256 -20.39 29.60 -13.10
N GLN A 257 -20.19 30.87 -12.74
CA GLN A 257 -21.26 31.71 -12.20
C GLN A 257 -22.10 32.18 -13.39
N HIS A 258 -23.28 31.60 -13.59
CA HIS A 258 -24.23 32.15 -14.56
C HIS A 258 -24.79 33.46 -13.98
N GLU A 259 -24.49 34.58 -14.64
CA GLU A 259 -25.26 35.81 -14.44
C GLU A 259 -26.71 35.49 -14.82
N ALA A 260 -27.64 35.73 -13.89
CA ALA A 260 -29.05 35.46 -14.11
C ALA A 260 -29.54 36.32 -15.30
N SER A 261 -29.62 35.72 -16.48
CA SER A 261 -30.34 36.29 -17.61
C SER A 261 -31.81 36.33 -17.25
N SER A 262 -32.44 37.49 -17.42
CA SER A 262 -33.82 37.78 -17.01
C SER A 262 -34.91 36.90 -17.64
N GLU A 263 -34.56 36.01 -18.57
CA GLU A 263 -35.51 35.21 -19.36
C GLU A 263 -35.64 33.75 -18.88
N ASP A 264 -34.72 33.23 -18.07
CA ASP A 264 -34.85 31.88 -17.47
C ASP A 264 -34.18 31.85 -16.08
N PRO A 265 -34.94 31.69 -14.96
CA PRO A 265 -34.40 31.59 -13.62
C PRO A 265 -33.85 30.18 -13.38
N GLU A 266 -32.77 29.80 -14.06
CA GLU A 266 -32.04 28.58 -13.70
C GLU A 266 -31.44 28.74 -12.29
N PRO A 267 -31.55 27.72 -11.43
CA PRO A 267 -31.01 27.77 -10.08
C PRO A 267 -29.49 27.99 -10.14
N GLN A 268 -29.02 29.11 -9.59
CA GLN A 268 -27.58 29.40 -9.50
C GLN A 268 -26.89 28.33 -8.67
N LEU A 269 -25.99 27.58 -9.31
CA LEU A 269 -25.15 26.58 -8.66
C LEU A 269 -24.08 27.29 -7.81
N LYS A 270 -24.17 27.12 -6.50
CA LYS A 270 -23.23 27.74 -5.54
C LYS A 270 -22.09 26.80 -5.13
N PHE A 271 -21.68 25.89 -6.02
CA PHE A 271 -20.60 24.95 -5.71
C PHE A 271 -19.26 25.67 -5.49
N LYS A 272 -18.87 26.57 -6.41
CA LYS A 272 -17.64 27.37 -6.27
C LYS A 272 -17.70 28.26 -5.02
N ASP A 273 -18.83 28.91 -4.79
CA ASP A 273 -19.02 29.75 -3.60
C ASP A 273 -18.94 28.92 -2.31
N TRP A 274 -19.46 27.69 -2.32
CA TRP A 274 -19.30 26.75 -1.21
C TRP A 274 -17.84 26.36 -1.00
N LEU A 275 -17.06 26.12 -2.07
CA LEU A 275 -15.62 25.82 -1.95
C LEU A 275 -14.85 27.00 -1.31
N GLU A 276 -15.12 28.23 -1.74
CA GLU A 276 -14.38 29.42 -1.28
C GLU A 276 -14.84 29.91 0.11
N ASN A 277 -16.16 29.95 0.34
CA ASN A 277 -16.76 30.67 1.47
C ASN A 277 -17.70 29.81 2.32
N GLY A 278 -18.11 28.64 1.83
CA GLY A 278 -19.06 27.76 2.50
C GLY A 278 -18.50 26.98 3.69
N SER A 279 -19.32 26.09 4.24
CA SER A 279 -18.97 25.13 5.29
C SER A 279 -19.89 23.91 5.23
N GLY A 280 -19.52 22.83 5.93
CA GLY A 280 -20.37 21.64 6.06
C GLY A 280 -20.47 20.82 4.77
N PHE A 281 -21.64 20.23 4.54
CA PHE A 281 -21.89 19.36 3.38
C PHE A 281 -22.17 20.14 2.10
N TYR A 282 -21.71 19.60 0.98
CA TYR A 282 -22.28 19.84 -0.34
C TYR A 282 -22.71 18.50 -0.94
N TRP A 283 -23.98 18.38 -1.31
CA TRP A 283 -24.54 17.11 -1.76
C TRP A 283 -24.80 17.07 -3.26
N ILE A 284 -24.12 16.14 -3.93
CA ILE A 284 -24.32 15.83 -5.34
C ILE A 284 -25.26 14.62 -5.43
N SER A 285 -26.52 14.89 -5.72
CA SER A 285 -27.53 13.86 -5.91
C SER A 285 -27.75 13.59 -7.39
N GLY A 286 -28.19 12.39 -7.73
CA GLY A 286 -28.40 12.04 -9.13
C GLY A 286 -29.04 10.69 -9.35
N LYS A 287 -29.82 10.56 -10.43
CA LYS A 287 -30.34 9.28 -10.93
C LYS A 287 -29.22 8.25 -11.12
N ALA A 288 -29.58 6.96 -11.10
CA ALA A 288 -28.62 5.91 -11.40
C ALA A 288 -28.10 6.07 -12.83
N GLY A 289 -26.78 5.99 -13.03
CA GLY A 289 -26.16 6.20 -14.35
C GLY A 289 -26.08 7.66 -14.82
N SER A 290 -26.37 8.66 -13.98
CA SER A 290 -26.30 10.09 -14.36
C SER A 290 -24.87 10.67 -14.42
N GLY A 291 -23.83 9.89 -14.06
CA GLY A 291 -22.44 10.35 -14.09
C GLY A 291 -21.89 10.93 -12.77
N LYS A 292 -22.50 10.63 -11.62
CA LYS A 292 -22.07 11.16 -10.30
C LYS A 292 -20.60 10.88 -9.99
N SER A 293 -20.15 9.63 -10.08
CA SER A 293 -18.77 9.25 -9.81
C SER A 293 -17.78 9.93 -10.77
N THR A 294 -18.17 10.08 -12.04
CA THR A 294 -17.39 10.83 -13.04
C THR A 294 -17.27 12.31 -12.66
N LEU A 295 -18.37 12.95 -12.20
CA LEU A 295 -18.33 14.32 -11.70
C LEU A 295 -17.49 14.43 -10.41
N MET A 296 -17.64 13.51 -9.46
CA MET A 296 -16.86 13.53 -8.20
C MET A 296 -15.36 13.41 -8.47
N LYS A 297 -14.96 12.51 -9.38
CA LYS A 297 -13.57 12.40 -9.82
C LYS A 297 -13.09 13.69 -10.49
N TYR A 298 -13.86 14.22 -11.45
CA TYR A 298 -13.57 15.50 -12.10
C TYR A 298 -13.37 16.62 -11.08
N LEU A 299 -14.27 16.77 -10.12
CA LEU A 299 -14.18 17.82 -9.10
C LEU A 299 -12.96 17.66 -8.20
N TYR A 300 -12.62 16.43 -7.80
CA TYR A 300 -11.47 16.18 -6.94
C TYR A 300 -10.13 16.44 -7.64
N ASP A 301 -10.02 16.05 -8.92
CA ASP A 301 -8.79 16.17 -9.70
C ASP A 301 -8.61 17.56 -10.35
N ASP A 302 -9.68 18.36 -10.46
CA ASP A 302 -9.63 19.66 -11.14
C ASP A 302 -8.87 20.73 -10.31
N PRO A 303 -7.87 21.41 -10.91
CA PRO A 303 -7.10 22.46 -10.23
C PRO A 303 -7.94 23.61 -9.67
N ARG A 304 -9.10 23.94 -10.28
CA ARG A 304 -9.99 25.01 -9.81
C ARG A 304 -10.58 24.70 -8.44
N THR A 305 -10.89 23.44 -8.16
CA THR A 305 -11.33 23.00 -6.82
C THR A 305 -10.24 23.26 -5.80
N ARG A 306 -9.01 22.83 -6.09
CA ARG A 306 -7.87 23.02 -5.19
C ARG A 306 -7.59 24.51 -4.96
N ASN A 307 -7.65 25.33 -6.00
CA ASN A 307 -7.44 26.77 -5.90
C ASN A 307 -8.52 27.45 -5.05
N ALA A 308 -9.80 27.12 -5.25
CA ALA A 308 -10.90 27.64 -4.46
C ALA A 308 -10.80 27.24 -2.97
N LEU A 309 -10.42 26.00 -2.69
CA LEU A 309 -10.20 25.52 -1.32
C LEU A 309 -8.95 26.12 -0.67
N TRP A 310 -7.94 26.47 -1.47
CA TRP A 310 -6.77 27.23 -1.01
C TRP A 310 -7.17 28.63 -0.53
N LEU A 311 -8.07 29.31 -1.26
CA LEU A 311 -8.62 30.59 -0.82
C LEU A 311 -9.37 30.45 0.52
N TRP A 312 -10.16 29.37 0.67
CA TRP A 312 -10.84 29.07 1.92
C TRP A 312 -9.88 28.76 3.08
N ALA A 313 -8.79 28.04 2.82
CA ALA A 313 -7.80 27.67 3.82
C ALA A 313 -7.01 28.89 4.35
N GLY A 314 -6.77 29.90 3.50
CA GLY A 314 -6.01 31.08 3.87
C GLY A 314 -4.56 30.73 4.23
N GLU A 315 -4.13 31.11 5.43
CA GLU A 315 -2.78 30.79 5.94
C GLU A 315 -2.68 29.37 6.53
N GLN A 316 -3.80 28.65 6.67
CA GLN A 316 -3.81 27.30 7.23
C GLN A 316 -3.46 26.25 6.17
N ASN A 317 -2.90 25.12 6.61
CA ASN A 317 -2.64 24.00 5.72
C ASN A 317 -3.96 23.38 5.22
N LEU A 318 -4.07 23.14 3.91
CA LEU A 318 -5.21 22.44 3.31
C LEU A 318 -4.89 20.95 3.13
N VAL A 319 -5.73 20.08 3.68
CA VAL A 319 -5.69 18.64 3.45
C VAL A 319 -6.91 18.23 2.63
N LEU A 320 -6.65 17.66 1.46
CA LEU A 320 -7.65 17.05 0.59
C LEU A 320 -7.57 15.55 0.72
N ALA A 321 -8.73 14.90 0.87
CA ALA A 321 -8.82 13.45 0.88
C ALA A 321 -10.08 13.02 0.14
N SER A 322 -10.04 11.83 -0.44
CA SER A 322 -11.19 11.27 -1.15
C SER A 322 -11.39 9.80 -0.83
N PHE A 323 -12.64 9.36 -0.90
CA PHE A 323 -12.99 7.95 -0.86
C PHE A 323 -14.15 7.69 -1.82
N PHE A 324 -14.01 6.67 -2.66
CA PHE A 324 -15.01 6.28 -3.64
C PHE A 324 -15.53 4.90 -3.26
N PHE A 325 -16.76 4.84 -2.75
CA PHE A 325 -17.40 3.57 -2.46
C PHE A 325 -17.54 2.76 -3.75
N TRP A 326 -17.35 1.45 -3.64
CA TRP A 326 -17.55 0.54 -4.76
C TRP A 326 -18.20 -0.76 -4.32
N SER A 327 -19.46 -0.91 -4.69
CA SER A 327 -20.31 -2.06 -4.38
C SER A 327 -19.83 -3.37 -5.02
N SER A 328 -19.12 -3.32 -6.15
CA SER A 328 -18.40 -4.47 -6.74
C SER A 328 -16.95 -4.59 -6.28
N GLY A 329 -16.48 -3.68 -5.41
CA GLY A 329 -15.14 -3.69 -4.87
C GLY A 329 -14.96 -4.65 -3.69
N THR A 330 -13.76 -4.61 -3.10
CA THR A 330 -13.45 -5.38 -1.89
C THR A 330 -14.25 -4.87 -0.69
N GLU A 331 -14.30 -5.64 0.41
CA GLU A 331 -14.94 -5.22 1.66
C GLU A 331 -14.43 -3.84 2.15
N MET A 332 -13.14 -3.56 1.96
CA MET A 332 -12.56 -2.27 2.31
C MET A 332 -13.12 -1.12 1.45
N GLN A 333 -13.53 -1.36 0.20
CA GLN A 333 -14.07 -0.31 -0.68
C GLN A 333 -15.56 -0.04 -0.44
N ARG A 334 -16.23 -0.83 0.40
CA ARG A 334 -17.67 -0.68 0.70
C ARG A 334 -17.98 -0.53 2.18
N SER A 335 -16.96 -0.44 3.05
CA SER A 335 -17.12 -0.38 4.50
C SER A 335 -16.71 0.97 5.10
N GLN A 336 -17.22 1.25 6.29
CA GLN A 336 -16.82 2.41 7.11
C GLN A 336 -15.33 2.34 7.45
N LYS A 337 -14.80 1.14 7.67
CA LYS A 337 -13.39 0.93 8.01
C LYS A 337 -12.48 1.42 6.90
N GLY A 338 -12.79 1.08 5.64
CA GLY A 338 -12.00 1.56 4.52
C GLY A 338 -12.12 3.05 4.27
N LEU A 339 -13.30 3.65 4.46
CA LEU A 339 -13.47 5.11 4.45
C LEU A 339 -12.54 5.77 5.47
N LEU A 340 -12.61 5.36 6.74
CA LEU A 340 -11.81 5.94 7.81
C LEU A 340 -10.30 5.70 7.61
N GLN A 341 -9.88 4.49 7.21
CA GLN A 341 -8.46 4.22 6.93
C GLN A 341 -7.92 5.07 5.78
N SER A 342 -8.68 5.24 4.70
CA SER A 342 -8.26 6.02 3.54
C SER A 342 -8.14 7.50 3.89
N LEU A 343 -9.17 8.08 4.55
CA LEU A 343 -9.13 9.45 5.01
C LEU A 343 -7.97 9.70 6.00
N LEU A 344 -7.75 8.79 6.96
CA LEU A 344 -6.66 8.93 7.93
C LEU A 344 -5.29 8.81 7.27
N PHE A 345 -5.13 7.90 6.30
CA PHE A 345 -3.91 7.78 5.51
C PHE A 345 -3.60 9.09 4.76
N GLU A 346 -4.61 9.66 4.09
CA GLU A 346 -4.51 10.95 3.37
C GLU A 346 -4.13 12.11 4.30
N ILE A 347 -4.73 12.16 5.48
CA ILE A 347 -4.42 13.16 6.51
C ILE A 347 -2.97 13.02 6.99
N LEU A 348 -2.56 11.81 7.39
CA LEU A 348 -1.25 11.59 7.98
C LEU A 348 -0.13 11.67 6.95
N ARG A 349 -0.36 11.32 5.67
CA ARG A 349 0.65 11.54 4.62
C ARG A 349 0.84 13.02 4.30
N SER A 350 -0.24 13.81 4.42
CA SER A 350 -0.21 15.26 4.21
C SER A 350 0.35 16.02 5.42
N CYS A 351 0.13 15.50 6.63
CA CYS A 351 0.62 16.05 7.89
C CYS A 351 1.41 15.01 8.71
N PRO A 352 2.61 14.60 8.25
CA PRO A 352 3.38 13.51 8.88
C PRO A 352 3.81 13.81 10.32
N ALA A 353 3.93 15.10 10.67
CA ALA A 353 4.23 15.56 12.02
C ALA A 353 3.19 15.08 13.05
N PHE A 354 1.96 14.79 12.63
CA PHE A 354 0.91 14.33 13.52
C PHE A 354 1.02 12.84 13.87
N ILE A 355 1.72 12.04 13.06
CA ILE A 355 1.76 10.58 13.23
C ILE A 355 2.19 10.20 14.65
N ARG A 356 3.23 10.85 15.17
CA ARG A 356 3.75 10.58 16.52
C ARG A 356 2.74 10.91 17.62
N THR A 357 2.01 12.01 17.49
CA THR A 357 1.04 12.48 18.51
C THR A 357 -0.26 11.70 18.44
N ILE A 358 -0.78 11.49 17.24
CA ILE A 358 -2.08 10.84 16.99
C ILE A 358 -1.96 9.34 17.23
N CYS A 359 -0.98 8.69 16.59
CA CYS A 359 -0.74 7.26 16.68
C CYS A 359 0.19 6.89 17.84
N SER A 360 0.08 7.58 18.97
CA SER A 360 0.95 7.40 20.15
C SER A 360 0.98 5.97 20.70
N SER A 361 -0.10 5.19 20.54
CA SER A 361 -0.17 3.78 20.92
C SER A 361 0.67 2.87 20.01
N ARG A 362 0.76 3.19 18.72
CA ARG A 362 1.51 2.41 17.72
C ARG A 362 2.95 2.90 17.53
N TRP A 363 3.23 4.15 17.89
CA TRP A 363 4.55 4.77 17.70
C TRP A 363 5.72 3.98 18.32
N PRO A 364 5.66 3.54 19.59
CA PRO A 364 6.78 2.81 20.19
C PRO A 364 7.10 1.51 19.46
N LYS A 365 6.06 0.74 19.08
CA LYS A 365 6.20 -0.50 18.29
C LYS A 365 6.80 -0.21 16.90
N ALA A 366 6.37 0.86 16.26
CA ALA A 366 6.87 1.25 14.94
C ALA A 366 8.33 1.72 14.97
N GLN A 367 8.77 2.33 16.08
CA GLN A 367 10.14 2.82 16.25
C GLN A 367 11.14 1.69 16.57
N SER A 368 10.71 0.66 17.30
CA SER A 368 11.57 -0.47 17.69
C SER A 368 11.56 -1.66 16.71
N ALA A 369 10.73 -1.61 15.65
CA ALA A 369 10.61 -2.72 14.71
C ALA A 369 11.81 -2.83 13.76
N ALA A 370 12.67 -3.82 13.99
CA ALA A 370 13.70 -4.24 13.05
C ALA A 370 13.07 -5.05 11.90
N GLY A 371 13.34 -4.68 10.64
CA GLY A 371 13.10 -5.47 9.41
C GLY A 371 11.67 -5.94 9.12
N ASP A 372 11.13 -6.82 9.96
CA ASP A 372 9.93 -7.63 9.77
C ASP A 372 8.72 -7.10 10.56
N PHE A 373 8.39 -5.82 10.38
CA PHE A 373 7.18 -5.26 10.94
C PHE A 373 5.95 -5.81 10.21
N VAL A 374 5.22 -6.74 10.85
CA VAL A 374 3.86 -7.11 10.43
C VAL A 374 2.88 -6.21 11.17
N PRO A 375 2.19 -5.27 10.48
CA PRO A 375 1.30 -4.36 11.15
C PRO A 375 0.04 -5.06 11.68
N GLU A 376 -0.33 -4.79 12.93
CA GLU A 376 -1.63 -5.20 13.47
C GLU A 376 -2.76 -4.51 12.67
N PRO A 377 -3.85 -5.22 12.31
CA PRO A 377 -4.99 -4.61 11.63
C PRO A 377 -5.60 -3.47 12.44
N TRP A 378 -6.05 -2.41 11.79
CA TRP A 378 -6.77 -1.32 12.43
C TRP A 378 -8.21 -1.73 12.75
N THR A 379 -8.71 -1.33 13.93
CA THR A 379 -10.13 -1.51 14.30
C THR A 379 -10.91 -0.22 14.09
N LEU A 380 -12.23 -0.32 13.91
CA LEU A 380 -13.10 0.87 13.78
C LEU A 380 -13.02 1.79 15.01
N SER A 381 -12.95 1.21 16.21
CA SER A 381 -12.81 1.96 17.47
C SER A 381 -11.50 2.74 17.50
N GLU A 382 -10.39 2.09 17.14
CA GLU A 382 -9.08 2.75 17.08
C GLU A 382 -9.06 3.88 16.05
N LEU A 383 -9.59 3.65 14.84
CA LEU A 383 -9.67 4.67 13.79
C LEU A 383 -10.49 5.88 14.26
N SER A 384 -11.66 5.64 14.85
CA SER A 384 -12.52 6.70 15.39
C SER A 384 -11.79 7.54 16.44
N GLN A 385 -11.02 6.89 17.34
CA GLN A 385 -10.17 7.60 18.31
C GLN A 385 -9.07 8.41 17.63
N MET A 386 -8.45 7.90 16.55
CA MET A 386 -7.44 8.65 15.80
C MET A 386 -8.06 9.90 15.17
N PHE A 387 -9.26 9.80 14.57
CA PHE A 387 -9.97 10.95 14.04
C PHE A 387 -10.27 11.99 15.13
N GLN A 388 -10.77 11.55 16.29
CA GLN A 388 -10.99 12.48 17.41
C GLN A 388 -9.70 13.23 17.81
N LYS A 389 -8.54 12.56 17.79
CA LYS A 389 -7.25 13.22 18.03
C LYS A 389 -6.86 14.17 16.90
N VAL A 390 -7.00 13.78 15.63
CA VAL A 390 -6.75 14.65 14.46
C VAL A 390 -7.54 15.95 14.62
N MET A 391 -8.82 15.83 14.95
CA MET A 391 -9.69 16.99 14.93
C MET A 391 -9.42 17.94 16.10
N ASN A 392 -8.85 17.45 17.21
CA ASN A 392 -8.38 18.31 18.31
C ASN A 392 -7.14 19.16 17.95
N GLU A 393 -6.45 18.86 16.84
CA GLU A 393 -5.32 19.66 16.36
C GLU A 393 -5.83 20.88 15.56
N LYS A 394 -5.43 22.09 15.97
CA LYS A 394 -5.96 23.36 15.43
C LYS A 394 -5.42 23.81 14.06
N THR A 395 -4.77 22.94 13.30
CA THR A 395 -3.75 23.40 12.32
C THR A 395 -4.07 23.17 10.84
N PRO A 396 -4.82 22.15 10.41
CA PRO A 396 -5.25 22.06 9.01
C PRO A 396 -6.75 22.25 8.83
N LYS A 397 -7.12 22.82 7.68
CA LYS A 397 -8.47 22.71 7.13
C LYS A 397 -8.59 21.46 6.28
N PHE A 398 -9.70 20.75 6.41
CA PHE A 398 -9.95 19.48 5.72
C PHE A 398 -11.09 19.62 4.72
N CYS A 399 -10.91 19.09 3.52
CA CYS A 399 -12.02 18.91 2.58
C CYS A 399 -12.04 17.48 2.05
N PHE A 400 -13.14 16.78 2.31
CA PHE A 400 -13.32 15.38 1.94
C PHE A 400 -14.28 15.23 0.76
N PHE A 401 -13.90 14.41 -0.21
CA PHE A 401 -14.75 14.00 -1.33
C PHE A 401 -15.17 12.54 -1.15
N ILE A 402 -16.44 12.29 -0.88
CA ILE A 402 -16.97 10.95 -0.58
C ILE A 402 -18.01 10.57 -1.64
N ASP A 403 -17.64 9.73 -2.58
CA ASP A 403 -18.50 9.32 -3.69
C ASP A 403 -19.24 8.02 -3.38
N GLY A 404 -20.52 7.95 -3.77
CA GLY A 404 -21.31 6.73 -3.77
C GLY A 404 -21.77 6.32 -2.38
N LEU A 405 -22.28 7.23 -1.55
CA LEU A 405 -22.74 6.88 -0.19
C LEU A 405 -23.86 5.81 -0.20
N ASP A 406 -24.63 5.70 -1.28
CA ASP A 406 -25.60 4.62 -1.52
C ASP A 406 -24.97 3.26 -1.84
N GLU A 407 -23.64 3.20 -2.05
CA GLU A 407 -22.84 1.97 -2.24
C GLU A 407 -22.21 1.45 -0.93
N TYR A 408 -22.42 2.15 0.19
CA TYR A 408 -21.98 1.70 1.51
C TYR A 408 -22.72 0.43 1.93
N GLU A 409 -21.98 -0.58 2.38
CA GLU A 409 -22.52 -1.80 2.96
C GLU A 409 -22.54 -1.66 4.49
N GLY A 410 -23.72 -1.33 5.03
CA GLY A 410 -23.95 -1.17 6.47
C GLY A 410 -25.21 -0.32 6.74
N ASP A 411 -25.33 0.19 7.97
CA ASP A 411 -26.44 1.09 8.32
C ASP A 411 -26.13 2.52 7.85
N HIS A 412 -26.86 2.98 6.84
CA HIS A 412 -26.72 4.33 6.29
C HIS A 412 -26.98 5.42 7.34
N SER A 413 -27.85 5.18 8.32
CA SER A 413 -28.12 6.11 9.42
C SER A 413 -26.89 6.29 10.29
N GLU A 414 -26.23 5.19 10.66
CA GLU A 414 -24.98 5.23 11.43
C GLU A 414 -23.87 5.97 10.66
N MET A 415 -23.71 5.68 9.37
CA MET A 415 -22.75 6.37 8.51
C MET A 415 -23.03 7.88 8.42
N ILE A 416 -24.30 8.28 8.25
CA ILE A 416 -24.69 9.68 8.25
C ILE A 416 -24.30 10.35 9.58
N GLN A 417 -24.48 9.67 10.72
CA GLN A 417 -24.08 10.22 12.01
C GLN A 417 -22.56 10.37 12.14
N VAL A 418 -21.78 9.42 11.64
CA VAL A 418 -20.31 9.51 11.58
C VAL A 418 -19.88 10.73 10.78
N LEU A 419 -20.45 10.92 9.58
CA LEU A 419 -20.15 12.06 8.72
C LEU A 419 -20.59 13.39 9.34
N LYS A 420 -21.76 13.44 9.97
CA LYS A 420 -22.21 14.62 10.73
C LYS A 420 -21.29 14.92 11.91
N GLY A 421 -20.75 13.89 12.56
CA GLY A 421 -19.76 14.02 13.63
C GLY A 421 -18.46 14.70 13.17
N PHE A 422 -18.05 14.52 11.91
CA PHE A 422 -16.93 15.27 11.35
C PHE A 422 -17.23 16.77 11.24
N LEU A 423 -18.47 17.17 11.00
CA LEU A 423 -18.85 18.58 10.92
C LEU A 423 -19.03 19.27 12.27
N ALA A 424 -18.89 18.56 13.39
CA ALA A 424 -18.74 19.20 14.71
C ALA A 424 -17.51 20.14 14.77
N TRP A 425 -16.61 20.02 13.80
CA TRP A 425 -15.38 20.76 13.67
C TRP A 425 -15.51 21.79 12.53
N PRO A 426 -15.28 23.09 12.79
CA PRO A 426 -15.61 24.17 11.86
C PRO A 426 -14.72 24.17 10.60
N ASP A 427 -13.54 23.55 10.67
CA ASP A 427 -12.53 23.54 9.61
C ASP A 427 -12.66 22.33 8.67
N ILE A 428 -13.86 21.72 8.60
CA ILE A 428 -14.15 20.58 7.71
C ILE A 428 -15.24 20.92 6.70
N LYS A 429 -14.95 20.59 5.45
CA LYS A 429 -15.91 20.51 4.34
C LYS A 429 -16.04 19.08 3.85
N ILE A 430 -17.24 18.68 3.47
CA ILE A 430 -17.49 17.35 2.88
C ILE A 430 -18.34 17.51 1.64
N CYS A 431 -17.78 17.21 0.48
CA CYS A 431 -18.54 16.99 -0.74
C CYS A 431 -18.91 15.51 -0.80
N LEU A 432 -20.19 15.19 -0.84
CA LEU A 432 -20.65 13.80 -0.92
C LEU A 432 -21.59 13.59 -2.09
N SER A 433 -21.58 12.38 -2.64
CA SER A 433 -22.52 11.98 -3.69
C SER A 433 -23.36 10.77 -3.27
N SER A 434 -24.61 10.74 -3.71
CA SER A 434 -25.47 9.56 -3.58
C SER A 434 -26.66 9.58 -4.54
N ARG A 435 -27.43 8.49 -4.58
CA ARG A 435 -28.79 8.50 -5.14
C ARG A 435 -29.76 9.31 -4.25
N PRO A 436 -30.86 9.85 -4.81
CA PRO A 436 -31.87 10.60 -4.05
C PRO A 436 -32.77 9.68 -3.21
N TRP A 437 -32.18 8.84 -2.36
CA TRP A 437 -32.96 8.07 -1.38
C TRP A 437 -33.44 9.00 -0.26
N ASN A 438 -34.63 8.74 0.27
CA ASN A 438 -35.25 9.58 1.30
C ASN A 438 -34.31 9.86 2.48
N ILE A 439 -33.57 8.85 2.94
CA ILE A 439 -32.61 9.02 4.05
C ILE A 439 -31.52 10.07 3.76
N PHE A 440 -31.07 10.20 2.51
CA PHE A 440 -30.08 11.20 2.11
C PHE A 440 -30.72 12.56 1.81
N GLU A 441 -31.94 12.59 1.26
CA GLU A 441 -32.72 13.82 1.14
C GLU A 441 -32.99 14.45 2.52
N ASP A 442 -33.42 13.64 3.48
CA ASP A 442 -33.67 14.07 4.86
C ASP A 442 -32.38 14.57 5.52
N ALA A 443 -31.24 13.91 5.25
CA ALA A 443 -29.96 14.26 5.86
C ALA A 443 -29.25 15.48 5.23
N PHE A 444 -29.31 15.63 3.91
CA PHE A 444 -28.48 16.57 3.14
C PHE A 444 -29.25 17.46 2.17
N GLY A 445 -30.50 17.11 1.83
CA GLY A 445 -31.33 17.79 0.83
C GLY A 445 -32.02 19.07 1.29
N GLN A 446 -31.90 19.44 2.57
CA GLN A 446 -32.64 20.57 3.15
C GLN A 446 -32.14 21.95 2.68
N ASN A 447 -30.87 22.07 2.28
CA ASN A 447 -30.29 23.34 1.85
C ASN A 447 -30.11 23.37 0.32
N ILE A 448 -30.91 24.20 -0.37
CA ILE A 448 -30.89 24.35 -1.83
C ILE A 448 -29.54 24.88 -2.36
N ASP A 449 -28.86 25.73 -1.59
CA ASP A 449 -27.56 26.31 -1.96
C ASP A 449 -26.40 25.32 -1.81
N ARG A 450 -26.64 24.16 -1.19
CA ARG A 450 -25.62 23.13 -0.90
C ARG A 450 -26.01 21.78 -1.47
N LYS A 451 -26.83 21.77 -2.52
CA LYS A 451 -27.17 20.57 -3.25
C LYS A 451 -27.26 20.82 -4.75
N LEU A 452 -27.03 19.77 -5.53
CA LEU A 452 -27.38 19.75 -6.94
C LEU A 452 -27.94 18.39 -7.32
N TYR A 453 -28.82 18.39 -8.32
CA TYR A 453 -29.34 17.19 -8.95
C TYR A 453 -28.74 17.05 -10.35
N LEU A 454 -27.87 16.07 -10.53
CA LEU A 454 -27.04 15.97 -11.72
C LEU A 454 -27.85 15.73 -13.01
N GLN A 455 -28.96 14.99 -12.92
CA GLN A 455 -29.80 14.73 -14.11
C GLN A 455 -30.40 16.02 -14.70
N ASP A 456 -30.56 17.07 -13.91
CA ASP A 456 -31.20 18.31 -14.35
C ASP A 456 -30.20 19.28 -15.01
N LEU A 457 -28.90 19.01 -14.86
CA LEU A 457 -27.80 19.89 -15.29
C LEU A 457 -26.98 19.31 -16.44
N THR A 458 -27.28 18.09 -16.87
CA THR A 458 -26.47 17.34 -17.84
C THR A 458 -26.99 17.41 -19.27
N ARG A 459 -28.08 18.15 -19.54
CA ARG A 459 -28.73 18.20 -20.86
C ARG A 459 -27.76 18.66 -21.97
N GLU A 460 -27.10 19.80 -21.79
CA GLU A 460 -26.13 20.29 -22.79
C GLU A 460 -24.87 19.43 -22.86
N ASP A 461 -24.43 18.87 -21.73
CA ASP A 461 -23.30 17.93 -21.70
C ASP A 461 -23.59 16.64 -22.51
N ILE A 462 -24.80 16.09 -22.40
CA ILE A 462 -25.27 14.92 -23.16
C ILE A 462 -25.26 15.21 -24.65
N LYS A 463 -25.80 16.37 -25.05
CA LYS A 463 -25.82 16.82 -26.45
C LYS A 463 -24.40 16.96 -27.00
N LEU A 464 -23.51 17.62 -26.26
CA LEU A 464 -22.10 17.78 -26.64
C LEU A 464 -21.38 16.44 -26.74
N TYR A 465 -21.66 15.51 -25.82
CA TYR A 465 -21.11 14.16 -25.84
C TYR A 465 -21.56 13.38 -27.08
N ALA A 466 -22.87 13.32 -27.34
CA ALA A 466 -23.42 12.61 -28.50
C ALA A 466 -22.87 13.18 -29.82
N GLN A 467 -22.83 14.50 -29.96
CA GLN A 467 -22.23 15.17 -31.13
C GLN A 467 -20.76 14.80 -31.30
N SER A 468 -19.96 14.97 -30.24
CA SER A 468 -18.53 14.67 -30.29
C SER A 468 -18.26 13.21 -30.66
N LYS A 469 -19.04 12.27 -30.12
CA LYS A 469 -18.89 10.83 -30.42
C LYS A 469 -19.28 10.47 -31.84
N PHE A 470 -20.35 11.05 -32.37
CA PHE A 470 -20.69 10.87 -33.77
C PHE A 470 -19.64 11.49 -34.71
N GLU A 471 -19.10 12.65 -34.34
CA GLU A 471 -18.06 13.34 -35.12
C GLU A 471 -16.71 12.61 -35.12
N GLU A 472 -16.45 11.68 -34.20
CA GLU A 472 -15.28 10.79 -34.26
C GLU A 472 -15.37 9.80 -35.45
N SER A 473 -16.56 9.55 -36.01
CA SER A 473 -16.78 8.66 -37.16
C SER A 473 -16.89 9.43 -38.48
N ASP A 474 -16.01 9.12 -39.44
CA ASP A 474 -16.03 9.68 -40.79
C ASP A 474 -17.38 9.49 -41.50
N ILE A 475 -18.04 8.36 -41.25
CA ILE A 475 -19.35 8.05 -41.84
C ILE A 475 -20.40 9.02 -41.30
N PHE A 476 -20.42 9.24 -39.98
CA PHE A 476 -21.35 10.17 -39.35
C PHE A 476 -21.10 11.63 -39.79
N GLN A 477 -19.84 12.04 -39.96
CA GLN A 477 -19.53 13.37 -40.48
C GLN A 477 -20.09 13.58 -41.89
N ARG A 478 -20.04 12.55 -42.75
CA ARG A 478 -20.64 12.60 -44.08
C ARG A 478 -22.17 12.66 -44.01
N LEU A 479 -22.79 11.88 -43.12
CA LEU A 479 -24.24 11.90 -42.90
C LEU A 479 -24.71 13.28 -42.42
N LYS A 480 -24.00 13.88 -41.45
CA LYS A 480 -24.26 15.24 -40.94
C LYS A 480 -24.28 16.29 -42.07
N LYS A 481 -23.36 16.20 -43.03
CA LYS A 481 -23.31 17.12 -44.18
C LYS A 481 -24.42 16.88 -45.20
N LYS A 482 -24.91 15.65 -45.31
CA LYS A 482 -25.89 15.23 -46.34
C LYS A 482 -27.33 15.35 -45.89
N ASP A 483 -27.61 15.21 -44.59
CA ASP A 483 -28.97 15.11 -44.06
C ASP A 483 -29.19 16.10 -42.91
N PRO A 484 -30.07 17.11 -43.07
CA PRO A 484 -30.32 18.12 -42.05
C PRO A 484 -30.95 17.53 -40.76
N ARG A 485 -31.59 16.36 -40.84
CA ARG A 485 -32.21 15.67 -39.70
C ARG A 485 -31.21 15.17 -38.65
N TYR A 486 -29.91 15.29 -38.90
CA TYR A 486 -28.88 14.98 -37.93
C TYR A 486 -29.08 15.76 -36.60
N GLN A 487 -29.49 17.03 -36.69
CA GLN A 487 -29.73 17.83 -35.48
C GLN A 487 -30.93 17.30 -34.70
N ASP A 488 -32.00 16.89 -35.40
CA ASP A 488 -33.18 16.28 -34.79
C ASP A 488 -32.83 14.96 -34.07
N LEU A 489 -31.95 14.14 -34.66
CA LEU A 489 -31.46 12.91 -34.03
C LEU A 489 -30.73 13.21 -32.70
N VAL A 490 -29.83 14.20 -32.69
CA VAL A 490 -29.12 14.60 -31.47
C VAL A 490 -30.09 15.16 -30.43
N PHE A 491 -31.07 15.97 -30.86
CA PHE A 491 -32.10 16.50 -29.98
C PHE A 491 -32.94 15.38 -29.35
N GLU A 492 -33.38 14.41 -30.14
CA GLU A 492 -34.18 13.26 -29.68
C GLU A 492 -33.40 12.41 -28.67
N ILE A 493 -32.10 12.18 -28.88
CA ILE A 493 -31.23 11.51 -27.90
C ILE A 493 -31.19 12.31 -26.58
N THR A 494 -30.98 13.62 -26.68
CA THR A 494 -30.82 14.49 -25.52
C THR A 494 -32.10 14.56 -24.69
N ASP A 495 -33.25 14.68 -25.35
CA ASP A 495 -34.55 14.76 -24.70
C ASP A 495 -34.95 13.43 -24.05
N LYS A 496 -34.74 12.32 -24.76
CA LYS A 496 -35.10 10.98 -24.27
C LYS A 496 -34.19 10.48 -23.15
N ALA A 497 -32.97 10.99 -23.05
CA ALA A 497 -32.00 10.60 -22.02
C ALA A 497 -32.41 10.98 -20.59
N GLN A 498 -33.22 12.04 -20.41
CA GLN A 498 -33.71 12.48 -19.10
C GLN A 498 -32.60 12.61 -18.01
N GLY A 499 -31.40 13.05 -18.45
CA GLY A 499 -30.21 13.23 -17.62
C GLY A 499 -29.44 11.96 -17.25
N VAL A 500 -29.70 10.83 -17.92
CA VAL A 500 -29.06 9.53 -17.63
C VAL A 500 -27.95 9.23 -18.64
N PHE A 501 -26.72 9.56 -18.27
CA PHE A 501 -25.53 9.38 -19.12
C PHE A 501 -25.28 7.93 -19.56
N LEU A 502 -25.53 6.94 -18.69
CA LEU A 502 -25.41 5.52 -19.05
C LEU A 502 -26.33 5.14 -20.21
N TRP A 503 -27.54 5.69 -20.24
CA TRP A 503 -28.49 5.47 -21.34
C TRP A 503 -27.93 6.06 -22.64
N VAL A 504 -27.41 7.29 -22.59
CA VAL A 504 -26.80 7.96 -23.74
C VAL A 504 -25.61 7.16 -24.27
N PHE A 505 -24.75 6.65 -23.38
CA PHE A 505 -23.62 5.81 -23.75
C PHE A 505 -24.07 4.57 -24.54
N LEU A 506 -25.06 3.84 -24.03
CA LEU A 506 -25.61 2.65 -24.68
C LEU A 506 -26.29 2.97 -26.02
N VAL A 507 -27.05 4.06 -26.09
CA VAL A 507 -27.71 4.51 -27.32
C VAL A 507 -26.71 4.93 -28.38
N VAL A 508 -25.73 5.75 -28.03
CA VAL A 508 -24.68 6.19 -28.96
C VAL A 508 -23.93 4.96 -29.50
N ARG A 509 -23.60 3.98 -28.65
CA ARG A 509 -23.00 2.71 -29.09
C ARG A 509 -23.90 1.96 -30.08
N SER A 510 -25.18 1.77 -29.76
CA SER A 510 -26.14 1.09 -30.63
C SER A 510 -26.34 1.80 -31.98
N LEU A 511 -26.32 3.15 -32.00
CA LEU A 511 -26.43 3.93 -33.24
C LEU A 511 -25.14 3.86 -34.07
N LEU A 512 -23.97 3.82 -33.43
CA LEU A 512 -22.69 3.62 -34.11
C LEU A 512 -22.61 2.22 -34.74
N GLU A 513 -23.11 1.18 -34.08
CA GLU A 513 -23.24 -0.16 -34.67
C GLU A 513 -24.13 -0.17 -35.91
N GLY A 514 -25.20 0.65 -35.94
CA GLY A 514 -26.04 0.82 -37.12
C GLY A 514 -25.28 1.32 -38.36
N LEU A 515 -24.19 2.08 -38.17
CA LEU A 515 -23.37 2.52 -39.29
C LEU A 515 -22.64 1.38 -40.00
N VAL A 516 -22.34 0.28 -39.29
CA VAL A 516 -21.76 -0.92 -39.91
C VAL A 516 -22.72 -1.48 -40.97
N ASN A 517 -24.02 -1.30 -40.76
CA ASN A 517 -25.07 -1.71 -41.71
C ASN A 517 -25.42 -0.62 -42.75
N ALA A 518 -24.64 0.47 -42.80
CA ALA A 518 -24.89 1.64 -43.66
C ALA A 518 -26.27 2.30 -43.44
N ASP A 519 -26.78 2.26 -42.20
CA ASP A 519 -28.03 2.92 -41.80
C ASP A 519 -28.01 4.43 -42.11
N ARG A 520 -29.08 4.95 -42.72
CA ARG A 520 -29.28 6.39 -42.95
C ARG A 520 -29.80 7.06 -41.67
N ILE A 521 -29.78 8.39 -41.60
CA ILE A 521 -30.33 9.13 -40.43
C ILE A 521 -31.77 8.69 -40.07
N PRO A 522 -32.71 8.49 -41.01
CA PRO A 522 -34.05 7.98 -40.67
C PRO A 522 -34.05 6.58 -40.05
N ASP A 523 -33.12 5.71 -40.45
CA ASP A 523 -32.99 4.36 -39.93
C ASP A 523 -32.49 4.41 -38.48
N LEU A 524 -31.50 5.26 -38.22
CA LEU A 524 -31.00 5.55 -36.89
C LEU A 524 -32.07 6.16 -35.97
N GLN A 525 -32.91 7.07 -36.49
CA GLN A 525 -34.06 7.60 -35.75
C GLN A 525 -35.11 6.52 -35.45
N ARG A 526 -35.38 5.60 -36.38
CA ARG A 526 -36.28 4.46 -36.13
C ARG A 526 -35.73 3.55 -35.04
N ARG A 527 -34.44 3.24 -35.07
CA ARG A 527 -33.74 2.48 -34.02
C ARG A 527 -33.84 3.19 -32.66
N LEU A 528 -33.56 4.50 -32.62
CA LEU A 528 -33.66 5.31 -31.41
C LEU A 528 -35.07 5.28 -30.79
N ARG A 529 -36.12 5.33 -31.63
CA ARG A 529 -37.50 5.29 -31.15
C ARG A 529 -37.88 3.94 -30.52
N GLN A 530 -37.31 2.85 -30.99
CA GLN A 530 -37.53 1.51 -30.43
C GLN A 530 -36.85 1.31 -29.07
N ILE A 531 -35.72 1.98 -28.82
CA ILE A 531 -35.01 1.89 -27.55
C ILE A 531 -35.87 2.50 -26.43
N PRO A 532 -36.15 1.80 -25.32
CA PRO A 532 -36.89 2.37 -24.18
C PRO A 532 -36.16 3.56 -23.56
N GLY A 533 -36.88 4.54 -23.00
CA GLY A 533 -36.27 5.71 -22.35
C GLY A 533 -35.75 5.44 -20.93
N ASP A 534 -36.26 4.39 -20.27
CA ASP A 534 -35.82 3.96 -18.95
C ASP A 534 -34.75 2.85 -19.05
N LEU A 535 -33.80 2.85 -18.11
CA LEU A 535 -32.68 1.91 -18.13
C LEU A 535 -33.12 0.45 -17.95
N GLU A 536 -34.09 0.17 -17.09
CA GLU A 536 -34.52 -1.19 -16.77
C GLU A 536 -35.16 -1.87 -17.98
N ARG A 537 -36.11 -1.20 -18.66
CA ARG A 537 -36.66 -1.72 -19.93
C ARG A 537 -35.62 -1.74 -21.03
N PHE A 538 -34.65 -0.83 -21.05
CA PHE A 538 -33.57 -0.91 -22.04
C PHE A 538 -32.65 -2.12 -21.79
N PHE A 539 -32.35 -2.47 -20.53
CA PHE A 539 -31.64 -3.70 -20.19
C PHE A 539 -32.44 -4.94 -20.61
N GLN A 540 -33.75 -4.95 -20.35
CA GLN A 540 -34.65 -6.01 -20.82
C GLN A 540 -34.62 -6.13 -22.35
N TYR A 541 -34.73 -5.01 -23.07
CA TYR A 541 -34.65 -4.97 -24.53
C TYR A 541 -33.33 -5.55 -25.06
N MET A 542 -32.19 -5.26 -24.41
CA MET A 542 -30.90 -5.86 -24.79
C MET A 542 -30.87 -7.36 -24.50
N LEU A 543 -31.39 -7.80 -23.36
CA LEU A 543 -31.45 -9.21 -22.99
C LEU A 543 -32.34 -10.02 -23.94
N ASP A 544 -33.48 -9.46 -24.36
CA ASP A 544 -34.39 -10.11 -25.31
C ASP A 544 -33.86 -10.11 -26.75
N SER A 545 -32.84 -9.29 -27.06
CA SER A 545 -32.14 -9.30 -28.34
C SER A 545 -31.05 -10.38 -28.47
N VAL A 546 -30.80 -11.13 -27.40
CA VAL A 546 -29.88 -12.27 -27.41
C VAL A 546 -30.56 -13.45 -28.10
N ASP A 547 -29.84 -14.11 -29.02
CA ASP A 547 -30.34 -15.29 -29.72
C ASP A 547 -30.83 -16.36 -28.73
N GLU A 548 -31.95 -17.00 -29.07
CA GLU A 548 -32.66 -17.95 -28.20
C GLU A 548 -31.74 -19.08 -27.69
N ILE A 549 -30.83 -19.56 -28.55
CA ILE A 549 -29.85 -20.61 -28.24
C ILE A 549 -28.87 -20.25 -27.11
N TYR A 550 -28.75 -18.95 -26.77
CA TYR A 550 -27.82 -18.45 -25.76
C TYR A 550 -28.54 -17.93 -24.50
N GLN A 551 -29.87 -17.93 -24.47
CA GLN A 551 -30.62 -17.29 -23.39
C GLN A 551 -30.40 -17.95 -22.03
N GLU A 552 -30.30 -19.28 -22.00
CA GLU A 552 -30.03 -20.03 -20.77
C GLU A 552 -28.63 -19.70 -20.23
N GLN A 553 -27.58 -19.81 -21.06
CA GLN A 553 -26.21 -19.49 -20.67
C GLN A 553 -26.09 -18.03 -20.22
N THR A 554 -26.83 -17.13 -20.87
CA THR A 554 -26.87 -15.70 -20.51
C THR A 554 -27.39 -15.51 -19.10
N VAL A 555 -28.53 -16.12 -18.74
CA VAL A 555 -29.07 -15.98 -17.37
C VAL A 555 -28.20 -16.67 -16.33
N GLN A 556 -27.55 -17.79 -16.66
CA GLN A 556 -26.57 -18.46 -15.79
C GLN A 556 -25.37 -17.56 -15.49
N ILE A 557 -24.80 -16.91 -16.53
CA ILE A 557 -23.70 -15.96 -16.40
C ILE A 557 -24.07 -14.79 -15.48
N PHE A 558 -25.25 -14.22 -15.65
CA PHE A 558 -25.70 -13.11 -14.80
C PHE A 558 -25.99 -13.56 -13.37
N GLN A 559 -26.62 -14.71 -13.16
CA GLN A 559 -26.84 -15.29 -11.83
C GLN A 559 -25.54 -15.45 -11.06
N VAL A 560 -24.53 -16.05 -11.69
CA VAL A 560 -23.19 -16.18 -11.10
C VAL A 560 -22.60 -14.81 -10.78
N SER A 561 -22.67 -13.86 -11.72
CA SER A 561 -22.09 -12.52 -11.56
C SER A 561 -22.78 -11.69 -10.46
N VAL A 562 -24.08 -11.85 -10.23
CA VAL A 562 -24.81 -11.18 -9.15
C VAL A 562 -24.44 -11.76 -7.79
N LEU A 563 -24.29 -13.08 -7.72
CA LEU A 563 -24.10 -13.86 -6.50
C LEU A 563 -22.69 -13.77 -5.92
N VAL A 564 -21.68 -13.65 -6.76
CA VAL A 564 -20.28 -13.57 -6.31
C VAL A 564 -19.99 -12.26 -5.58
N ARG A 565 -19.16 -12.34 -4.54
CA ARG A 565 -18.80 -11.19 -3.70
C ARG A 565 -17.86 -10.23 -4.41
N GLU A 566 -17.01 -10.77 -5.28
CA GLU A 566 -16.02 -10.04 -6.06
C GLU A 566 -16.09 -10.46 -7.54
N PRO A 567 -15.77 -9.56 -8.49
CA PRO A 567 -15.67 -9.87 -9.92
C PRO A 567 -14.76 -11.08 -10.19
N LEU A 568 -15.27 -12.03 -10.97
CA LEU A 568 -14.55 -13.28 -11.30
C LEU A 568 -13.56 -13.06 -12.45
N PRO A 569 -12.44 -13.80 -12.49
CA PRO A 569 -11.55 -13.80 -13.65
C PRO A 569 -12.27 -14.18 -14.95
N LEU A 570 -11.91 -13.58 -16.08
CA LEU A 570 -12.51 -13.86 -17.39
C LEU A 570 -12.42 -15.34 -17.76
N LEU A 571 -11.29 -15.98 -17.46
CA LEU A 571 -11.09 -17.40 -17.74
C LEU A 571 -12.09 -18.29 -16.96
N THR A 572 -12.64 -17.83 -15.82
CA THR A 572 -13.72 -18.53 -15.13
C THR A 572 -14.96 -18.64 -16.00
N PHE A 573 -15.30 -17.59 -16.77
CA PHE A 573 -16.46 -17.60 -17.67
C PHE A 573 -16.30 -18.54 -18.86
N TRP A 574 -15.06 -18.90 -19.23
CA TRP A 574 -14.82 -19.98 -20.17
C TRP A 574 -15.32 -21.32 -19.60
N PHE A 575 -14.97 -21.61 -18.34
CA PHE A 575 -15.40 -22.83 -17.65
C PHE A 575 -16.90 -22.85 -17.28
N LEU A 576 -17.53 -21.68 -17.07
CA LEU A 576 -18.97 -21.60 -16.80
C LEU A 576 -19.81 -22.01 -18.01
N ASP A 577 -19.25 -22.00 -19.21
CA ASP A 577 -19.92 -22.29 -20.48
C ASP A 577 -19.61 -23.73 -20.99
N GLU A 578 -19.06 -24.58 -20.13
CA GLU A 578 -18.83 -26.01 -20.40
C GLU A 578 -20.15 -26.79 -20.36
N GLU A 579 -20.41 -27.61 -21.39
CA GLU A 579 -21.65 -28.40 -21.51
C GLU A 579 -21.67 -29.64 -20.60
N ASP A 580 -20.50 -30.24 -20.32
CA ASP A 580 -20.40 -31.39 -19.42
C ASP A 580 -20.66 -30.92 -17.97
N PRO A 581 -21.75 -31.35 -17.31
CA PRO A 581 -22.00 -30.95 -15.93
C PRO A 581 -20.85 -31.36 -15.00
N ASP A 582 -20.12 -32.42 -15.31
CA ASP A 582 -19.02 -32.94 -14.50
C ASP A 582 -17.63 -32.58 -15.05
N PHE A 583 -17.52 -31.57 -15.92
CA PHE A 583 -16.26 -31.12 -16.54
C PHE A 583 -15.12 -30.97 -15.52
N ALA A 584 -15.42 -30.42 -14.34
CA ALA A 584 -14.43 -30.19 -13.29
C ALA A 584 -13.90 -31.49 -12.67
N LEU A 585 -14.67 -32.58 -12.70
CA LEU A 585 -14.28 -33.90 -12.21
C LEU A 585 -13.55 -34.70 -13.31
N THR A 586 -14.02 -34.60 -14.56
CA THR A 586 -13.51 -35.36 -15.72
C THR A 586 -12.22 -34.78 -16.30
N MET A 587 -12.00 -33.46 -16.19
CA MET A 587 -10.83 -32.79 -16.73
C MET A 587 -9.51 -33.28 -16.07
N LYS A 588 -8.49 -33.46 -16.91
CA LYS A 588 -7.13 -33.83 -16.48
C LYS A 588 -6.44 -32.67 -15.76
N THR A 589 -5.77 -32.98 -14.67
CA THR A 589 -4.88 -32.03 -13.96
C THR A 589 -3.60 -31.82 -14.76
N ARG A 590 -3.44 -30.64 -15.37
CA ARG A 590 -2.22 -30.21 -16.06
C ARG A 590 -2.20 -28.67 -16.16
N PRO A 591 -1.02 -28.03 -16.15
CA PRO A 591 -0.95 -26.62 -16.48
C PRO A 591 -1.45 -26.37 -17.91
N LEU A 592 -2.10 -25.21 -18.10
CA LEU A 592 -2.36 -24.67 -19.42
C LEU A 592 -1.09 -23.96 -19.91
N ASP A 593 -0.74 -24.15 -21.18
CA ASP A 593 0.31 -23.35 -21.81
C ASP A 593 -0.20 -21.95 -22.18
N GLU A 594 0.72 -21.05 -22.50
CA GLU A 594 0.37 -19.64 -22.79
C GLU A 594 -0.54 -19.50 -24.02
N GLU A 595 -0.37 -20.34 -25.04
CA GLU A 595 -1.18 -20.30 -26.27
C GLU A 595 -2.62 -20.74 -25.98
N GLU A 596 -2.81 -21.80 -25.19
CA GLU A 596 -4.11 -22.28 -24.75
C GLU A 596 -4.82 -21.25 -23.86
N ILE A 597 -4.08 -20.57 -22.96
CA ILE A 597 -4.63 -19.48 -22.13
C ILE A 597 -5.13 -18.35 -23.03
N LEU A 598 -4.34 -17.91 -24.00
CA LEU A 598 -4.71 -16.83 -24.92
C LEU A 598 -5.92 -17.19 -25.78
N LEU A 599 -5.97 -18.43 -26.28
CA LEU A 599 -7.11 -18.92 -27.07
C LEU A 599 -8.40 -18.90 -26.24
N ARG A 600 -8.38 -19.52 -25.05
CA ARG A 600 -9.54 -19.56 -24.14
C ARG A 600 -9.96 -18.16 -23.71
N PHE A 601 -9.00 -17.26 -23.51
CA PHE A 601 -9.25 -15.86 -23.21
C PHE A 601 -10.03 -15.16 -24.33
N GLU A 602 -9.59 -15.32 -25.59
CA GLU A 602 -10.29 -14.74 -26.73
C GLU A 602 -11.70 -15.32 -26.93
N GLU A 603 -11.85 -16.63 -26.76
CA GLU A 603 -13.14 -17.30 -26.82
C GLU A 603 -14.09 -16.81 -25.72
N ALA A 604 -13.63 -16.77 -24.47
CA ALA A 604 -14.41 -16.28 -23.34
C ALA A 604 -14.86 -14.83 -23.56
N ARG A 605 -13.97 -13.98 -24.06
CA ARG A 605 -14.30 -12.59 -24.41
C ARG A 605 -15.42 -12.52 -25.46
N ARG A 606 -15.30 -13.26 -26.57
CA ARG A 606 -16.30 -13.26 -27.65
C ARG A 606 -17.64 -13.83 -27.18
N ARG A 607 -17.61 -14.91 -26.39
CA ARG A 607 -18.80 -15.55 -25.81
C ARG A 607 -19.52 -14.61 -24.86
N LEU A 608 -18.77 -13.94 -23.97
CA LEU A 608 -19.31 -12.94 -23.03
C LEU A 608 -19.96 -11.78 -23.78
N ASP A 609 -19.31 -11.24 -24.81
CA ASP A 609 -19.85 -10.14 -25.63
C ASP A 609 -21.15 -10.55 -26.35
N GLY A 610 -21.16 -11.73 -26.99
CA GLY A 610 -22.33 -12.25 -27.71
C GLY A 610 -23.52 -12.56 -26.80
N ARG A 611 -23.28 -13.11 -25.61
CA ARG A 611 -24.31 -13.52 -24.62
C ARG A 611 -24.81 -12.33 -23.78
N CYS A 612 -23.93 -11.41 -23.41
CA CYS A 612 -24.24 -10.36 -22.44
C CYS A 612 -24.49 -8.99 -23.08
N LYS A 613 -24.25 -8.83 -24.40
CA LYS A 613 -24.46 -7.57 -25.16
C LYS A 613 -23.80 -6.34 -24.50
N GLY A 614 -22.64 -6.55 -23.87
CA GLY A 614 -21.88 -5.51 -23.17
C GLY A 614 -22.51 -4.99 -21.88
N LEU A 615 -23.45 -5.70 -21.26
CA LEU A 615 -23.91 -5.45 -19.88
C LEU A 615 -22.90 -5.92 -18.82
N LEU A 616 -22.00 -6.82 -19.20
CA LEU A 616 -20.78 -7.16 -18.47
C LEU A 616 -19.57 -6.64 -19.25
N GLU A 617 -18.58 -6.13 -18.53
CA GLU A 617 -17.35 -5.58 -19.08
C GLU A 617 -16.12 -6.27 -18.49
N ILE A 618 -15.06 -6.33 -19.29
CA ILE A 618 -13.78 -6.88 -18.89
C ILE A 618 -12.90 -5.72 -18.38
N THR A 619 -12.66 -5.71 -17.08
CA THR A 619 -11.76 -4.77 -16.42
C THR A 619 -10.33 -5.32 -16.42
N LYS A 620 -9.36 -4.44 -16.74
CA LYS A 620 -7.93 -4.76 -16.69
C LYS A 620 -7.42 -4.63 -15.26
N ASP A 621 -6.73 -5.66 -14.80
CA ASP A 621 -5.79 -5.60 -13.68
C ASP A 621 -4.45 -6.22 -14.16
N ALA A 622 -3.35 -5.95 -13.46
CA ALA A 622 -1.98 -5.86 -13.98
C ALA A 622 -1.35 -7.14 -14.60
N SER A 623 -2.09 -8.25 -14.79
CA SER A 623 -1.60 -9.46 -15.48
C SER A 623 -2.67 -10.25 -16.24
N VAL A 624 -2.27 -11.19 -17.11
CA VAL A 624 -3.16 -12.02 -17.97
C VAL A 624 -4.18 -12.83 -17.17
N PHE A 625 -3.87 -13.20 -15.93
CA PHE A 625 -4.80 -13.89 -15.01
C PHE A 625 -5.69 -12.94 -14.19
N HIS A 626 -5.57 -11.62 -14.38
CA HIS A 626 -6.27 -10.60 -13.59
C HIS A 626 -7.33 -9.82 -14.38
N PHE A 627 -7.60 -10.16 -15.64
CA PHE A 627 -8.80 -9.63 -16.30
C PHE A 627 -10.04 -10.15 -15.58
N ARG A 628 -10.82 -9.26 -15.00
CA ARG A 628 -12.04 -9.60 -14.25
C ARG A 628 -13.26 -9.10 -14.99
N VAL A 629 -14.34 -9.87 -14.89
CA VAL A 629 -15.63 -9.51 -15.45
C VAL A 629 -16.48 -8.89 -14.35
N ASP A 630 -16.89 -7.65 -14.57
CA ASP A 630 -17.81 -6.92 -13.70
C ASP A 630 -18.99 -6.39 -14.54
N PHE A 631 -20.03 -5.91 -13.87
CA PHE A 631 -21.11 -5.21 -14.55
C PHE A 631 -20.60 -3.91 -15.16
N LEU A 632 -21.08 -3.59 -16.37
CA LEU A 632 -20.90 -2.30 -17.01
C LEU A 632 -21.19 -1.14 -16.04
N HIS A 633 -22.25 -1.30 -15.25
CA HIS A 633 -22.63 -0.34 -14.24
C HIS A 633 -23.41 -1.01 -13.11
N ARG A 634 -23.30 -0.50 -11.88
CA ARG A 634 -24.04 -0.99 -10.70
C ARG A 634 -25.55 -1.12 -10.96
N THR A 635 -26.13 -0.19 -11.70
CA THR A 635 -27.58 -0.22 -12.03
C THR A 635 -28.01 -1.50 -12.73
N VAL A 636 -27.13 -2.10 -13.54
CA VAL A 636 -27.38 -3.40 -14.17
C VAL A 636 -27.46 -4.48 -13.09
N LYS A 637 -26.48 -4.53 -12.18
CA LYS A 637 -26.46 -5.47 -11.04
C LYS A 637 -27.69 -5.31 -10.14
N ASP A 638 -28.07 -4.07 -9.81
CA ASP A 638 -29.25 -3.77 -9.00
C ASP A 638 -30.54 -4.25 -9.70
N TRP A 639 -30.66 -4.01 -11.01
CA TRP A 639 -31.81 -4.46 -11.80
C TRP A 639 -31.93 -5.99 -11.80
N PHE A 640 -30.82 -6.72 -11.96
CA PHE A 640 -30.85 -8.18 -11.86
C PHE A 640 -31.28 -8.70 -10.48
N LYS A 641 -31.17 -7.91 -9.41
CA LYS A 641 -31.62 -8.28 -8.05
C LYS A 641 -33.10 -7.99 -7.80
N THR A 642 -33.81 -7.35 -8.72
CA THR A 642 -35.25 -7.08 -8.58
C THR A 642 -36.06 -8.38 -8.60
N ALA A 643 -37.20 -8.41 -7.92
CA ALA A 643 -38.07 -9.58 -7.87
C ALA A 643 -38.54 -10.01 -9.28
N GLU A 644 -38.92 -9.03 -10.11
CA GLU A 644 -39.35 -9.26 -11.49
C GLU A 644 -38.29 -9.99 -12.33
N MET A 645 -37.02 -9.59 -12.19
CA MET A 645 -35.92 -10.25 -12.91
C MET A 645 -35.57 -11.60 -12.32
N GLN A 646 -35.63 -11.76 -11.00
CA GLN A 646 -35.44 -13.08 -10.38
C GLN A 646 -36.50 -14.08 -10.85
N ASP A 647 -37.76 -13.64 -11.00
CA ASP A 647 -38.84 -14.46 -11.56
C ASP A 647 -38.61 -14.81 -13.05
N LEU A 648 -38.11 -13.86 -13.86
CA LEU A 648 -37.77 -14.11 -15.26
C LEU A 648 -36.63 -15.11 -15.39
N ILE A 649 -35.59 -14.97 -14.56
CA ILE A 649 -34.45 -15.88 -14.56
C ILE A 649 -34.88 -17.28 -14.13
N ALA A 650 -35.70 -17.40 -13.08
CA ALA A 650 -36.22 -18.69 -12.63
C ALA A 650 -37.05 -19.42 -13.70
N LYS A 651 -37.70 -18.69 -14.62
CA LYS A 651 -38.42 -19.28 -15.77
C LYS A 651 -37.50 -19.74 -16.91
N ARG A 652 -36.31 -19.15 -17.04
CA ARG A 652 -35.34 -19.44 -18.11
C ARG A 652 -34.27 -20.47 -17.70
N LEU A 653 -34.15 -20.76 -16.41
CA LEU A 653 -33.23 -21.75 -15.87
C LEU A 653 -33.93 -23.09 -15.67
N ASP A 654 -33.15 -24.16 -15.81
CA ASP A 654 -33.55 -25.48 -15.33
C ASP A 654 -33.67 -25.47 -13.79
N GLY A 655 -34.64 -26.21 -13.26
CA GLY A 655 -34.94 -26.29 -11.82
C GLY A 655 -33.81 -26.91 -10.98
N GLU A 656 -32.84 -27.57 -11.62
CA GLU A 656 -31.66 -28.15 -10.97
C GLU A 656 -30.44 -27.22 -10.94
N PHE A 657 -30.50 -26.05 -11.58
CA PHE A 657 -29.37 -25.12 -11.64
C PHE A 657 -29.03 -24.53 -10.26
N ASN A 658 -27.80 -24.76 -9.80
CA ASN A 658 -27.26 -24.10 -8.62
C ASN A 658 -25.98 -23.30 -8.97
N PRO A 659 -26.03 -21.95 -8.90
CA PRO A 659 -24.89 -21.10 -9.27
C PRO A 659 -23.68 -21.31 -8.35
N HIS A 660 -23.87 -21.64 -7.07
CA HIS A 660 -22.76 -21.94 -6.16
C HIS A 660 -22.04 -23.25 -6.53
N VAL A 661 -22.77 -24.26 -6.99
CA VAL A 661 -22.17 -25.51 -7.48
C VAL A 661 -21.35 -25.24 -8.73
N LEU A 662 -21.90 -24.48 -9.69
CA LEU A 662 -21.20 -24.16 -10.94
C LEU A 662 -19.91 -23.36 -10.70
N VAL A 663 -19.95 -22.34 -9.82
CA VAL A 663 -18.74 -21.58 -9.44
C VAL A 663 -17.71 -22.47 -8.77
N SER A 664 -18.13 -23.39 -7.89
CA SER A 664 -17.23 -24.34 -7.24
C SER A 664 -16.54 -25.25 -8.26
N LYS A 665 -17.28 -25.72 -9.27
CA LYS A 665 -16.74 -26.53 -10.38
C LYS A 665 -15.74 -25.73 -11.22
N ALA A 666 -16.07 -24.49 -11.58
CA ALA A 666 -15.18 -23.61 -12.35
C ALA A 666 -13.87 -23.31 -11.59
N PHE A 667 -13.93 -23.06 -10.27
CA PHE A 667 -12.72 -22.89 -9.46
C PHE A 667 -11.89 -24.16 -9.31
N LEU A 668 -12.51 -25.33 -9.18
CA LEU A 668 -11.77 -26.60 -9.20
C LEU A 668 -11.04 -26.80 -10.54
N ALA A 669 -11.69 -26.44 -11.66
CA ALA A 669 -11.06 -26.48 -12.97
C ALA A 669 -9.85 -25.54 -13.04
N HIS A 670 -9.96 -24.32 -12.51
CA HIS A 670 -8.81 -23.42 -12.36
C HIS A 670 -7.67 -24.06 -11.57
N VAL A 671 -7.94 -24.65 -10.41
CA VAL A 671 -6.92 -25.30 -9.58
C VAL A 671 -6.23 -26.42 -10.36
N LYS A 672 -6.97 -27.21 -11.14
CA LYS A 672 -6.42 -28.27 -12.00
C LYS A 672 -5.51 -27.76 -13.12
N CYS A 673 -5.65 -26.48 -13.49
CA CYS A 673 -4.90 -25.80 -14.55
C CYS A 673 -3.67 -25.02 -14.05
N LEU A 674 -3.40 -25.00 -12.75
CA LEU A 674 -2.29 -24.24 -12.18
C LEU A 674 -0.91 -24.87 -12.46
N PRO A 675 0.14 -24.06 -12.67
CA PRO A 675 1.52 -24.55 -12.79
C PRO A 675 2.05 -25.05 -11.44
N SER A 676 2.74 -26.19 -11.43
CA SER A 676 3.44 -26.67 -10.23
C SER A 676 4.91 -26.24 -10.27
N PRO A 677 5.46 -25.59 -9.21
CA PRO A 677 4.83 -25.27 -7.93
C PRO A 677 4.01 -23.98 -7.95
N VAL A 678 2.88 -23.95 -7.22
CA VAL A 678 2.02 -22.77 -7.03
C VAL A 678 2.40 -22.03 -5.74
N PRO A 679 2.39 -20.68 -5.69
CA PRO A 679 2.44 -19.94 -4.44
C PRO A 679 1.33 -20.38 -3.46
N LYS A 680 1.71 -20.79 -2.25
CA LYS A 680 0.80 -21.32 -1.22
C LYS A 680 -0.42 -20.42 -0.95
N ARG A 681 -0.22 -19.10 -0.92
CA ARG A 681 -1.29 -18.13 -0.67
C ARG A 681 -2.39 -18.19 -1.74
N THR A 682 -1.99 -18.35 -3.00
CA THR A 682 -2.93 -18.45 -4.14
C THR A 682 -3.76 -19.72 -4.05
N LEU A 683 -3.12 -20.87 -3.78
CA LEU A 683 -3.83 -22.14 -3.62
C LEU A 683 -4.82 -22.10 -2.44
N LEU A 684 -4.41 -21.55 -1.29
CA LEU A 684 -5.28 -21.42 -0.13
C LEU A 684 -6.47 -20.51 -0.38
N GLN A 685 -6.28 -19.40 -1.11
CA GLN A 685 -7.38 -18.51 -1.49
C GLN A 685 -8.42 -19.25 -2.34
N MET A 686 -7.99 -19.94 -3.40
CA MET A 686 -8.89 -20.70 -4.27
C MET A 686 -9.62 -21.82 -3.52
N VAL A 687 -8.93 -22.53 -2.61
CA VAL A 687 -9.56 -23.54 -1.75
C VAL A 687 -10.63 -22.90 -0.87
N ASN A 688 -10.35 -21.77 -0.23
CA ASN A 688 -11.33 -21.07 0.61
C ASN A 688 -12.55 -20.62 -0.20
N ASP A 689 -12.35 -20.14 -1.42
CA ASP A 689 -13.44 -19.72 -2.30
C ASP A 689 -14.32 -20.92 -2.70
N ILE A 690 -13.72 -22.07 -3.07
CA ILE A 690 -14.47 -23.31 -3.35
C ILE A 690 -15.26 -23.75 -2.11
N MET A 691 -14.65 -23.73 -0.93
CA MET A 691 -15.30 -24.12 0.33
C MET A 691 -16.47 -23.20 0.67
N TYR A 692 -16.32 -21.88 0.45
CA TYR A 692 -17.38 -20.91 0.65
C TYR A 692 -18.59 -21.23 -0.25
N HIS A 693 -18.37 -21.40 -1.55
CA HIS A 693 -19.45 -21.70 -2.48
C HIS A 693 -20.07 -23.09 -2.23
N ALA A 694 -19.27 -24.11 -1.93
CA ALA A 694 -19.78 -25.43 -1.59
C ALA A 694 -20.71 -25.40 -0.36
N LYS A 695 -20.35 -24.61 0.67
CA LYS A 695 -21.19 -24.40 1.85
C LYS A 695 -22.50 -23.69 1.51
N GLN A 696 -22.44 -22.63 0.73
CA GLN A 696 -23.63 -21.89 0.32
C GLN A 696 -24.58 -22.75 -0.54
N ALA A 697 -24.04 -23.64 -1.37
CA ALA A 697 -24.84 -24.61 -2.12
C ALA A 697 -25.59 -25.59 -1.18
N GLU A 698 -24.92 -26.08 -0.14
CA GLU A 698 -25.55 -26.97 0.86
C GLU A 698 -26.65 -26.23 1.65
N GLU A 699 -26.40 -24.99 2.06
CA GLU A 699 -27.37 -24.16 2.81
C GLU A 699 -28.60 -23.78 1.98
N SER A 700 -28.43 -23.50 0.68
CA SER A 700 -29.51 -23.03 -0.20
C SER A 700 -30.35 -24.14 -0.83
N SER A 701 -29.73 -25.26 -1.22
CA SER A 701 -30.42 -26.34 -1.97
C SER A 701 -30.24 -27.74 -1.38
N GLY A 702 -29.52 -27.88 -0.25
CA GLY A 702 -29.24 -29.19 0.36
C GLY A 702 -28.27 -30.07 -0.45
N VAL A 703 -27.67 -29.55 -1.52
CA VAL A 703 -26.77 -30.30 -2.40
C VAL A 703 -25.41 -30.47 -1.73
N ARG A 704 -25.02 -31.72 -1.49
CA ARG A 704 -23.71 -32.06 -0.88
C ARG A 704 -22.66 -32.28 -1.96
N ASN A 705 -21.71 -31.36 -2.06
CA ASN A 705 -20.61 -31.39 -3.04
C ASN A 705 -19.46 -32.33 -2.65
N ALA A 706 -19.75 -33.52 -2.11
CA ALA A 706 -18.74 -34.42 -1.53
C ALA A 706 -17.67 -34.86 -2.54
N GLU A 707 -18.06 -35.23 -3.76
CA GLU A 707 -17.12 -35.67 -4.81
C GLU A 707 -16.22 -34.53 -5.29
N LEU A 708 -16.76 -33.30 -5.40
CA LEU A 708 -15.99 -32.11 -5.74
C LEU A 708 -14.93 -31.82 -4.68
N LEU A 709 -15.29 -31.90 -3.39
CA LEU A 709 -14.36 -31.66 -2.28
C LEU A 709 -13.27 -32.76 -2.18
N LYS A 710 -13.62 -34.02 -2.45
CA LYS A 710 -12.63 -35.11 -2.55
C LYS A 710 -11.63 -34.87 -3.67
N GLU A 711 -12.11 -34.45 -4.84
CA GLU A 711 -11.25 -34.16 -5.98
C GLU A 711 -10.37 -32.94 -5.73
N LEU A 712 -10.91 -31.88 -5.12
CA LEU A 712 -10.12 -30.72 -4.68
C LEU A 712 -8.96 -31.13 -3.77
N TYR A 713 -9.22 -31.98 -2.78
CA TYR A 713 -8.19 -32.47 -1.88
C TYR A 713 -7.10 -33.25 -2.63
N ARG A 714 -7.49 -34.15 -3.55
CA ARG A 714 -6.56 -34.91 -4.38
C ARG A 714 -5.65 -34.00 -5.20
N VAL A 715 -6.22 -32.98 -5.84
CA VAL A 715 -5.47 -32.04 -6.70
C VAL A 715 -4.57 -31.13 -5.86
N ALA A 716 -5.08 -30.58 -4.75
CA ALA A 716 -4.30 -29.73 -3.85
C ALA A 716 -3.08 -30.46 -3.28
N GLN A 717 -3.20 -31.76 -2.95
CA GLN A 717 -2.06 -32.58 -2.53
C GLN A 717 -0.99 -32.73 -3.61
N ALA A 718 -1.38 -32.84 -4.88
CA ALA A 718 -0.46 -33.02 -6.01
C ALA A 718 0.28 -31.72 -6.38
N LEU A 719 -0.33 -30.55 -6.13
CA LEU A 719 0.25 -29.23 -6.43
C LEU A 719 1.15 -28.69 -5.32
N LEU A 720 1.03 -29.20 -4.10
CA LEU A 720 1.96 -28.90 -3.02
C LEU A 720 3.27 -29.69 -3.22
N PRO A 721 4.44 -29.08 -3.01
CA PRO A 721 5.72 -29.77 -3.18
C PRO A 721 5.77 -31.02 -2.31
N GLY A 722 5.98 -32.19 -2.93
CA GLY A 722 6.04 -33.48 -2.26
C GLY A 722 7.23 -33.58 -1.29
N ARG A 723 7.07 -34.36 -0.21
CA ARG A 723 8.19 -34.77 0.66
C ARG A 723 9.32 -35.37 -0.20
N PRO A 724 10.60 -35.02 0.03
CA PRO A 724 11.70 -35.80 -0.54
C PRO A 724 11.58 -37.25 -0.05
N LYS A 725 11.39 -38.18 -0.99
CA LYS A 725 11.45 -39.63 -0.71
C LYS A 725 12.92 -40.04 -0.74
N GLY A 726 13.50 -40.31 0.43
CA GLY A 726 14.79 -40.99 0.57
C GLY A 726 15.77 -40.25 1.48
N ASP A 727 15.68 -40.51 2.78
CA ASP A 727 16.71 -41.29 3.47
C ASP A 727 16.29 -41.48 4.93
N SER A 728 16.11 -42.75 5.29
CA SER A 728 16.01 -43.18 6.68
C SER A 728 17.38 -43.00 7.32
N HIS A 729 17.70 -41.83 7.86
CA HIS A 729 18.54 -41.68 9.06
C HIS A 729 18.58 -40.21 9.55
N GLN A 730 18.18 -40.05 10.82
CA GLN A 730 18.44 -38.96 11.76
C GLN A 730 17.89 -37.54 11.48
N ASP A 731 17.14 -37.09 12.49
CA ASP A 731 16.58 -35.75 12.71
C ASP A 731 17.46 -34.60 12.22
N ASN A 732 17.03 -33.98 11.11
CA ASN A 732 17.28 -32.57 10.83
C ASN A 732 16.12 -32.02 9.98
N ARG A 733 14.98 -31.76 10.61
CA ARG A 733 13.85 -31.06 9.97
C ARG A 733 14.26 -29.60 9.73
N THR A 734 14.43 -29.21 8.47
CA THR A 734 14.53 -27.80 8.08
C THR A 734 13.20 -27.08 8.35
N VAL A 735 13.23 -25.75 8.46
CA VAL A 735 12.04 -24.90 8.70
C VAL A 735 10.97 -25.11 7.62
N LEU A 736 11.36 -25.38 6.37
CA LEU A 736 10.45 -25.71 5.27
C LEU A 736 9.68 -27.02 5.48
N ASP A 737 10.31 -28.07 6.01
CA ASP A 737 9.65 -29.37 6.23
C ASP A 737 8.63 -29.32 7.38
N ARG A 738 8.86 -28.48 8.41
CA ARG A 738 7.86 -28.23 9.46
C ARG A 738 6.67 -27.44 8.91
N GLN A 739 6.91 -26.42 8.08
CA GLN A 739 5.85 -25.64 7.45
C GLN A 739 4.98 -26.46 6.48
N ASN A 740 5.56 -27.40 5.73
CA ASN A 740 4.81 -28.28 4.82
C ASN A 740 3.94 -29.28 5.58
N HIS A 741 4.38 -29.75 6.76
CA HIS A 741 3.60 -30.66 7.60
C HIS A 741 2.37 -29.95 8.21
N ASP A 742 2.55 -28.76 8.79
CA ASP A 742 1.45 -27.92 9.32
C ASP A 742 0.41 -27.57 8.25
N SER A 743 0.83 -27.48 6.98
CA SER A 743 -0.03 -27.09 5.84
C SER A 743 -1.02 -28.18 5.43
N LEU A 744 -0.56 -29.44 5.37
CA LEU A 744 -1.44 -30.58 5.06
C LEU A 744 -2.36 -30.91 6.24
N ASP A 745 -1.90 -30.67 7.46
CA ASP A 745 -2.70 -30.87 8.67
C ASP A 745 -3.77 -29.78 8.82
N GLN A 746 -3.50 -28.51 8.46
CA GLN A 746 -4.54 -27.45 8.37
C GLN A 746 -5.59 -27.75 7.29
N LEU A 747 -5.18 -28.21 6.10
CA LEU A 747 -6.10 -28.58 5.02
C LEU A 747 -6.95 -29.80 5.40
N ARG A 748 -6.35 -30.80 6.06
CA ARG A 748 -7.05 -31.95 6.65
C ARG A 748 -7.97 -31.56 7.80
N GLU A 749 -7.59 -30.59 8.62
CA GLU A 749 -8.43 -30.09 9.71
C GLU A 749 -9.62 -29.29 9.16
N LEU A 750 -9.44 -28.50 8.10
CA LEU A 750 -10.51 -27.80 7.38
C LEU A 750 -11.49 -28.76 6.68
N ILE A 751 -10.98 -29.81 6.03
CA ILE A 751 -11.79 -30.83 5.35
C ILE A 751 -12.44 -31.78 6.37
N GLY A 752 -11.68 -32.23 7.37
CA GLY A 752 -12.13 -33.15 8.42
C GLY A 752 -13.06 -32.52 9.46
N LYS A 753 -12.94 -31.21 9.73
CA LYS A 753 -13.98 -30.47 10.47
C LYS A 753 -15.29 -30.46 9.67
N ASN A 754 -15.25 -30.33 8.35
CA ASN A 754 -16.46 -30.35 7.53
C ASN A 754 -17.06 -31.75 7.33
N GLU A 755 -16.28 -32.82 7.18
CA GLU A 755 -16.81 -34.20 7.20
C GLU A 755 -17.47 -34.53 8.55
N LYS A 756 -16.97 -33.99 9.67
CA LYS A 756 -17.61 -34.13 11.00
C LYS A 756 -18.76 -33.14 11.23
N VAL A 757 -18.78 -31.98 10.58
CA VAL A 757 -19.91 -31.04 10.58
C VAL A 757 -21.07 -31.61 9.76
N VAL A 758 -20.82 -32.45 8.74
CA VAL A 758 -21.85 -33.22 8.03
C VAL A 758 -22.56 -34.26 8.93
N ALA A 759 -21.99 -34.59 10.10
CA ALA A 759 -22.60 -35.49 11.10
C ALA A 759 -23.11 -34.79 12.38
N ALA A 760 -22.82 -33.51 12.60
CA ALA A 760 -23.12 -32.82 13.86
C ALA A 760 -23.53 -31.35 13.67
N GLN A 761 -24.62 -31.09 12.94
CA GLN A 761 -25.23 -29.76 12.87
C GLN A 761 -26.37 -29.61 13.89
N SER A 762 -26.06 -29.00 15.04
CA SER A 762 -26.99 -28.14 15.80
C SER A 762 -26.33 -27.21 16.83
N GLY A 763 -25.04 -27.36 17.16
CA GLY A 763 -24.40 -26.59 18.25
C GLY A 763 -23.33 -25.56 17.88
N PHE A 764 -22.64 -25.71 16.75
CA PHE A 764 -21.39 -24.97 16.49
C PHE A 764 -21.60 -23.50 16.07
N TRP A 765 -22.77 -23.17 15.51
CA TRP A 765 -23.10 -21.81 15.04
C TRP A 765 -23.35 -20.78 16.15
N ARG A 766 -23.45 -21.19 17.43
CA ARG A 766 -23.51 -20.25 18.56
C ARG A 766 -22.15 -19.66 18.95
N TRP A 767 -21.03 -20.29 18.56
CA TRP A 767 -19.70 -19.82 18.97
C TRP A 767 -19.12 -18.71 18.07
N LEU A 768 -19.51 -18.67 16.79
CA LEU A 768 -19.04 -17.69 15.80
C LEU A 768 -19.80 -16.35 15.80
N SER A 769 -20.62 -16.08 16.82
CA SER A 769 -21.31 -14.79 16.99
C SER A 769 -20.68 -13.89 18.07
N TRP A 770 -19.56 -14.31 18.68
CA TRP A 770 -18.93 -13.64 19.84
C TRP A 770 -17.39 -13.55 19.76
N SER A 771 -16.83 -13.41 18.56
CA SER A 771 -15.41 -13.08 18.32
C SER A 771 -15.24 -12.46 16.94
#